data_AF-A0A1V4YYM5-F1
#
_entry.id   AF-A0A1V4YYM5-F1
#
_cell.length_a   1.000
_cell.length_b   1.000
_cell.length_c   1.000
_cell.angle_alpha   90.00
_cell.angle_beta   90.00
_cell.angle_gamma   90.00
#
_symmetry.space_group_name_H-M   'P 1'
#
loop_
_entity.id
_entity.type
_entity.pdbx_description
1 polymer ?
#
loop_
_entity_poly.entity_id
_entity_poly.type
_entity_poly.pdbx_seq_one_letter_code
_entity_poly.pdbx_strand_id
1 'polypeptide(L)'
;MRKPYLFEATLAIVLIVLSTTMFLIVTASPAHVSGWEFQGSGVVQYMTVGENDTLYAFKSDSIYAIDNEGSLIWSYTVPEQWNIINSWQRPAYASDQSGTVESYPVADASSGYLYVLALPDFTLDSLKIQYYQASGPYVYLDAAVLAISPEGRLAWQLPLKIKINANDIIGLTDLKGFGMKQNIALRSDGSHLYVFNDNTETVIDRNGTALFTIGGVARPASVDEDGNFYLMRTPQFDAPNTIRIEAYDASGEKLWDREIQGTVATQYVADDLWAQYNCLPMYQNGTLYVPLTKGIVALDLMGRTMWWRYLPGDSNTLFDLMPIDSAGNIYIRQPNPGSTTSSIYVIGPDGMTRTAPWQYDSKYGSLVHTAAKDGIVYNVDRATFGTMSSVFSLGTEKITAYSVSTGTALWSYTLPVTNKQTVTLNESNVYDIFRGQSGGFDLLKAGDYYSQYSYPFEYTYPMTGASYNDVAFTPVGWPDISIYPGSDVVYVSFRSTTYESPIILNRSRAVYSSGIYALGLDGRLVWEKQLSAPVTSATANNSTIYYSTGDGKIFGTSVNGVVVGIALLSSLAIFFKFFVFGTVSRARDRLDKNDNRNMVLSYIAGNPGVTAVDIARDMSLNVGTVRYHLLILTINHKIVEHKDDKYLRYFTNSNSYSMEERAVVSLMKREPMWRVLNTLAEKPGLSNVEISRELNISTGAASRHMNELLSKGVVTKVPQADRGYAYSIKEEYRHYVTKMMDRL
;
A
#
# COMPACT_ATOMS: atom_id res chain seq x y z
N MET A 1 27.98 49.73 0.80
CA MET A 1 26.97 49.07 -0.05
C MET A 1 27.57 47.80 -0.64
N ARG A 2 27.12 46.60 -0.22
CA ARG A 2 27.44 45.33 -0.90
C ARG A 2 26.13 44.76 -1.44
N LYS A 3 26.15 44.36 -2.71
CA LYS A 3 24.99 44.22 -3.59
C LYS A 3 24.06 43.04 -3.21
N PRO A 4 22.73 43.22 -3.21
CA PRO A 4 21.74 42.18 -2.87
C PRO A 4 21.79 40.93 -3.77
N TYR A 5 22.26 41.07 -5.01
CA TYR A 5 22.33 39.98 -6.00
C TYR A 5 23.22 38.79 -5.60
N LEU A 6 24.20 38.98 -4.70
CA LEU A 6 25.08 37.89 -4.23
C LEU A 6 24.35 36.91 -3.30
N PHE A 7 23.38 37.41 -2.53
CA PHE A 7 22.59 36.58 -1.62
C PHE A 7 21.60 35.72 -2.40
N GLU A 8 20.88 36.32 -3.34
CA GLU A 8 19.91 35.64 -4.21
C GLU A 8 20.58 34.57 -5.07
N ALA A 9 21.75 34.86 -5.66
CA ALA A 9 22.51 33.89 -6.43
C ALA A 9 23.00 32.71 -5.57
N THR A 10 23.45 32.97 -4.34
CA THR A 10 23.88 31.90 -3.41
C THR A 10 22.69 31.04 -2.99
N LEU A 11 21.53 31.65 -2.73
CA LEU A 11 20.30 30.94 -2.38
C LEU A 11 19.81 30.07 -3.54
N ALA A 12 19.84 30.58 -4.77
CA ALA A 12 19.47 29.83 -5.97
C ALA A 12 20.39 28.61 -6.18
N ILE A 13 21.71 28.78 -6.01
CA ILE A 13 22.67 27.67 -6.14
C ILE A 13 22.43 26.61 -5.05
N VAL A 14 22.18 27.02 -3.81
CA VAL A 14 21.89 26.10 -2.70
C VAL A 14 20.58 25.35 -2.93
N LEU A 15 19.55 26.02 -3.44
CA LEU A 15 18.29 25.36 -3.82
C LEU A 15 18.51 24.36 -4.95
N ILE A 16 19.27 24.72 -5.98
CA ILE A 16 19.63 23.80 -7.05
C ILE A 16 20.38 22.59 -6.49
N VAL A 17 21.41 22.79 -5.67
CA VAL A 17 22.17 21.69 -5.06
C VAL A 17 21.28 20.82 -4.17
N LEU A 18 20.41 21.40 -3.35
CA LEU A 18 19.47 20.64 -2.51
C LEU A 18 18.46 19.86 -3.35
N SER A 19 17.89 20.48 -4.38
CA SER A 19 16.97 19.81 -5.31
C SER A 19 17.66 18.70 -6.09
N THR A 20 18.89 18.91 -6.55
CA THR A 20 19.68 17.88 -7.24
C THR A 20 20.09 16.77 -6.27
N THR A 21 20.48 17.09 -5.05
CA THR A 21 20.83 16.08 -4.03
C THR A 21 19.59 15.29 -3.60
N MET A 22 18.44 15.95 -3.46
CA MET A 22 17.15 15.29 -3.19
C MET A 22 16.74 14.39 -4.35
N PHE A 23 16.87 14.86 -5.59
CA PHE A 23 16.64 14.05 -6.79
C PHE A 23 17.57 12.82 -6.81
N LEU A 24 18.87 13.02 -6.54
CA LEU A 24 19.83 11.91 -6.45
C LEU A 24 19.50 10.94 -5.33
N ILE A 25 19.12 11.40 -4.13
CA ILE A 25 18.72 10.53 -3.01
C ILE A 25 17.44 9.75 -3.35
N VAL A 26 16.45 10.39 -3.96
CA VAL A 26 15.19 9.72 -4.37
C VAL A 26 15.46 8.68 -5.46
N THR A 27 16.30 9.00 -6.44
CA THR A 27 16.65 8.07 -7.53
C THR A 27 17.65 6.96 -7.12
N ALA A 28 18.41 7.15 -6.04
CA ALA A 28 19.43 6.21 -5.57
C ALA A 28 19.02 5.40 -4.33
N SER A 29 17.93 5.78 -3.65
CA SER A 29 17.44 5.00 -2.50
C SER A 29 16.80 3.72 -3.02
N PRO A 30 17.27 2.53 -2.59
CA PRO A 30 16.65 1.27 -2.97
C PRO A 30 15.20 1.25 -2.49
N ALA A 31 14.30 0.70 -3.30
CA ALA A 31 12.90 0.52 -2.90
C ALA A 31 12.86 -0.27 -1.58
N HIS A 32 11.99 0.15 -0.66
CA HIS A 32 11.82 -0.58 0.58
C HIS A 32 10.89 -1.77 0.30
N VAL A 33 11.45 -2.98 0.34
CA VAL A 33 10.70 -4.22 0.18
C VAL A 33 10.41 -4.80 1.55
N SER A 34 9.13 -5.00 1.85
CA SER A 34 8.67 -5.71 3.04
C SER A 34 7.71 -6.81 2.62
N GLY A 35 7.69 -7.91 3.35
CA GLY A 35 6.74 -8.97 3.06
C GLY A 35 6.59 -9.94 4.22
N TRP A 36 5.59 -10.79 4.10
CA TRP A 36 5.22 -11.81 5.07
C TRP A 36 5.05 -13.17 4.39
N GLU A 37 5.07 -14.22 5.19
CA GLU A 37 4.83 -15.60 4.78
C GLU A 37 3.80 -16.22 5.72
N PHE A 38 2.75 -16.79 5.15
CA PHE A 38 1.73 -17.54 5.86
C PHE A 38 1.78 -19.01 5.39
N GLN A 39 1.99 -19.93 6.33
CA GLN A 39 1.93 -21.36 6.02
C GLN A 39 0.48 -21.85 6.14
N GLY A 40 -0.18 -22.03 5.01
CA GLY A 40 -1.50 -22.62 4.94
C GLY A 40 -1.47 -24.16 4.91
N SER A 41 -2.66 -24.73 5.03
CA SER A 41 -2.96 -26.13 4.68
C SER A 41 -3.63 -26.20 3.30
N GLY A 42 -3.12 -27.08 2.44
CA GLY A 42 -3.63 -27.31 1.09
C GLY A 42 -3.13 -26.30 0.05
N VAL A 43 -3.40 -26.58 -1.22
CA VAL A 43 -3.01 -25.73 -2.35
C VAL A 43 -4.07 -24.66 -2.57
N VAL A 44 -3.64 -23.39 -2.57
CA VAL A 44 -4.48 -22.26 -2.97
C VAL A 44 -4.62 -22.26 -4.48
N GLN A 45 -5.87 -22.14 -4.95
CA GLN A 45 -6.21 -22.22 -6.36
C GLN A 45 -6.60 -20.88 -6.98
N TYR A 46 -7.09 -19.94 -6.15
CA TYR A 46 -7.41 -18.58 -6.56
C TYR A 46 -7.23 -17.62 -5.37
N MET A 47 -6.88 -16.37 -5.65
CA MET A 47 -6.82 -15.31 -4.66
C MET A 47 -7.38 -14.00 -5.21
N THR A 48 -8.03 -13.23 -4.35
CA THR A 48 -8.45 -11.86 -4.64
C THR A 48 -8.18 -10.96 -3.44
N VAL A 49 -8.01 -9.66 -3.70
CA VAL A 49 -7.75 -8.65 -2.68
C VAL A 49 -9.04 -7.84 -2.50
N GLY A 50 -9.56 -7.80 -1.28
CA GLY A 50 -10.67 -6.94 -0.91
C GLY A 50 -10.23 -5.61 -0.28
N GLU A 51 -11.17 -4.94 0.39
CA GLU A 51 -10.89 -3.72 1.14
C GLU A 51 -9.79 -3.90 2.20
N ASN A 52 -9.09 -2.81 2.50
CA ASN A 52 -8.00 -2.74 3.48
C ASN A 52 -6.88 -3.77 3.22
N ASP A 53 -6.64 -4.13 1.96
CA ASP A 53 -5.63 -5.13 1.58
C ASP A 53 -5.87 -6.52 2.19
N THR A 54 -7.13 -6.84 2.52
CA THR A 54 -7.50 -8.19 2.99
C THR A 54 -7.41 -9.18 1.83
N LEU A 55 -6.56 -10.19 1.98
CA LEU A 55 -6.39 -11.25 0.98
C LEU A 55 -7.37 -12.39 1.26
N TYR A 56 -8.21 -12.69 0.27
CA TYR A 56 -9.06 -13.89 0.28
C TYR A 56 -8.42 -14.98 -0.57
N ALA A 57 -8.02 -16.09 0.07
CA ALA A 57 -7.38 -17.22 -0.59
C ALA A 57 -8.32 -18.44 -0.64
N PHE A 58 -8.70 -18.83 -1.86
CA PHE A 58 -9.64 -19.91 -2.15
C PHE A 58 -8.90 -21.22 -2.37
N LYS A 59 -9.32 -22.25 -1.64
CA LYS A 59 -8.84 -23.62 -1.73
C LYS A 59 -10.00 -24.55 -2.11
N SER A 60 -9.70 -25.84 -2.25
CA SER A 60 -10.65 -26.87 -2.70
C SER A 60 -11.97 -26.86 -1.91
N ASP A 61 -11.89 -26.69 -0.59
CA ASP A 61 -13.00 -26.85 0.36
C ASP A 61 -13.12 -25.69 1.37
N SER A 62 -12.27 -24.67 1.26
CA SER A 62 -12.14 -23.65 2.28
C SER A 62 -11.56 -22.34 1.76
N ILE A 63 -11.82 -21.26 2.50
CA ILE A 63 -11.37 -19.90 2.18
C ILE A 63 -10.63 -19.35 3.41
N TYR A 64 -9.47 -18.76 3.18
CA TYR A 64 -8.79 -17.93 4.19
C TYR A 64 -9.04 -16.46 3.92
N ALA A 65 -9.23 -15.69 4.99
CA ALA A 65 -9.04 -14.24 4.97
C ALA A 65 -7.78 -13.91 5.77
N ILE A 66 -6.85 -13.20 5.15
CA ILE A 66 -5.54 -12.86 5.70
C ILE A 66 -5.40 -11.34 5.63
N ASP A 67 -4.95 -10.71 6.72
CA ASP A 67 -4.70 -9.27 6.73
C ASP A 67 -3.46 -8.89 5.92
N ASN A 68 -3.24 -7.59 5.74
CA ASN A 68 -2.13 -7.03 5.00
C ASN A 68 -0.75 -7.28 5.68
N GLU A 69 -0.72 -7.69 6.95
CA GLU A 69 0.48 -8.10 7.69
C GLU A 69 0.75 -9.62 7.65
N GLY A 70 -0.14 -10.41 7.05
CA GLY A 70 -0.01 -11.86 6.91
C GLY A 70 -0.60 -12.67 8.06
N SER A 71 -1.40 -12.06 8.93
CA SER A 71 -2.10 -12.76 10.00
C SER A 71 -3.43 -13.30 9.49
N LEU A 72 -3.75 -14.54 9.86
CA LEU A 72 -5.05 -15.14 9.57
C LEU A 72 -6.14 -14.42 10.37
N ILE A 73 -7.09 -13.80 9.65
CA ILE A 73 -8.29 -13.21 10.25
C ILE A 73 -9.28 -14.34 10.58
N TRP A 74 -9.59 -15.17 9.58
CA TRP A 74 -10.45 -16.35 9.74
C TRP A 74 -10.22 -17.39 8.65
N SER A 75 -10.71 -18.61 8.91
CA SER A 75 -10.83 -19.70 7.95
C SER A 75 -12.29 -20.14 7.88
N TYR A 76 -12.83 -20.21 6.67
CA TYR A 76 -14.19 -20.68 6.42
C TYR A 76 -14.16 -22.01 5.66
N THR A 77 -14.77 -23.04 6.21
CA THR A 77 -14.98 -24.32 5.50
C THR A 77 -16.30 -24.26 4.75
N VAL A 78 -16.24 -24.52 3.45
CA VAL A 78 -17.44 -24.55 2.60
C VAL A 78 -18.30 -25.74 3.03
N PRO A 79 -19.61 -25.56 3.30
CA PRO A 79 -20.49 -26.66 3.65
C PRO A 79 -20.53 -27.74 2.56
N GLU A 80 -20.59 -29.02 2.92
CA GLU A 80 -20.47 -30.17 1.98
C GLU A 80 -21.49 -30.16 0.82
N GLN A 81 -22.65 -29.53 1.01
CA GLN A 81 -23.67 -29.39 -0.04
C GLN A 81 -23.30 -28.38 -1.14
N TRP A 82 -22.26 -27.58 -0.91
CA TRP A 82 -21.83 -26.48 -1.76
C TRP A 82 -20.42 -26.71 -2.28
N ASN A 83 -20.19 -26.26 -3.51
CA ASN A 83 -18.90 -26.24 -4.17
C ASN A 83 -18.66 -24.81 -4.70
N ILE A 84 -17.47 -24.28 -4.46
CA ILE A 84 -17.06 -22.96 -4.95
C ILE A 84 -16.06 -23.17 -6.08
N ILE A 85 -16.35 -22.58 -7.23
CA ILE A 85 -15.40 -22.58 -8.35
C ILE A 85 -14.15 -21.84 -7.90
N ASN A 86 -13.05 -22.55 -7.75
CA ASN A 86 -11.79 -22.05 -7.20
C ASN A 86 -10.61 -22.26 -8.17
N SER A 87 -10.82 -22.98 -9.27
CA SER A 87 -9.83 -23.17 -10.31
C SER A 87 -9.85 -22.02 -11.29
N TRP A 88 -8.73 -21.31 -11.40
CA TRP A 88 -8.51 -20.28 -12.41
C TRP A 88 -8.12 -20.88 -13.78
N GLN A 89 -8.90 -20.60 -14.84
CA GLN A 89 -8.53 -20.87 -16.23
C GLN A 89 -8.79 -19.63 -17.10
N ARG A 90 -7.72 -18.94 -17.52
CA ARG A 90 -7.78 -17.85 -18.51
C ARG A 90 -8.04 -18.43 -19.90
N PRO A 91 -9.08 -17.97 -20.63
CA PRO A 91 -9.20 -18.27 -22.04
C PRO A 91 -7.99 -17.75 -22.83
N ALA A 92 -7.45 -18.60 -23.68
CA ALA A 92 -6.30 -18.27 -24.51
C ALA A 92 -6.66 -17.43 -25.74
N TYR A 93 -7.92 -16.99 -25.93
CA TYR A 93 -8.36 -16.28 -27.13
C TYR A 93 -9.45 -15.24 -26.83
N ALA A 94 -9.06 -13.97 -26.75
CA ALA A 94 -9.96 -12.81 -26.60
C ALA A 94 -10.81 -12.50 -27.86
N SER A 95 -10.74 -13.32 -28.91
CA SER A 95 -11.39 -13.05 -30.21
C SER A 95 -12.57 -13.99 -30.52
N ASP A 96 -12.95 -14.83 -29.58
CA ASP A 96 -13.76 -16.00 -29.83
C ASP A 96 -15.18 -15.85 -29.22
N GLN A 97 -16.18 -15.85 -30.10
CA GLN A 97 -17.61 -15.99 -29.75
C GLN A 97 -18.00 -17.45 -29.41
N SER A 98 -17.04 -18.38 -29.30
CA SER A 98 -17.24 -19.82 -29.10
C SER A 98 -17.27 -20.28 -27.64
N GLY A 99 -17.27 -19.35 -26.68
CA GLY A 99 -17.63 -19.67 -25.30
C GLY A 99 -16.60 -20.56 -24.62
N THR A 100 -15.35 -20.10 -24.62
CA THR A 100 -14.31 -20.68 -23.77
C THR A 100 -14.71 -20.58 -22.30
N VAL A 101 -14.41 -21.65 -21.57
CA VAL A 101 -14.80 -21.84 -20.17
C VAL A 101 -13.95 -20.92 -19.29
N GLU A 102 -14.59 -19.93 -18.69
CA GLU A 102 -14.02 -19.16 -17.60
C GLU A 102 -14.41 -19.81 -16.29
N SER A 103 -13.45 -19.98 -15.40
CA SER A 103 -13.68 -20.46 -14.06
C SER A 103 -12.86 -19.60 -13.14
N TYR A 104 -13.54 -18.80 -12.34
CA TYR A 104 -13.02 -18.11 -11.17
C TYR A 104 -14.15 -18.04 -10.15
N PRO A 105 -13.86 -17.87 -8.85
CA PRO A 105 -14.91 -17.63 -7.89
C PRO A 105 -15.64 -16.33 -8.25
N VAL A 106 -16.94 -16.42 -8.55
CA VAL A 106 -17.78 -15.23 -8.64
C VAL A 106 -17.95 -14.72 -7.21
N ALA A 107 -17.19 -13.71 -6.85
CA ALA A 107 -17.12 -13.19 -5.49
C ALA A 107 -16.86 -11.69 -5.48
N ASP A 108 -17.32 -11.03 -4.41
CA ASP A 108 -16.96 -9.64 -4.10
C ASP A 108 -16.88 -9.46 -2.58
N ALA A 109 -16.15 -8.45 -2.12
CA ALA A 109 -15.97 -8.20 -0.71
C ALA A 109 -16.02 -6.71 -0.38
N SER A 110 -16.86 -6.36 0.59
CA SER A 110 -17.02 -4.98 1.05
C SER A 110 -17.35 -4.96 2.54
N SER A 111 -16.87 -3.95 3.25
CA SER A 111 -17.14 -3.77 4.69
C SER A 111 -16.86 -5.03 5.55
N GLY A 112 -15.84 -5.80 5.16
CA GLY A 112 -15.43 -7.04 5.81
C GLY A 112 -16.29 -8.27 5.52
N TYR A 113 -17.38 -8.14 4.75
CA TYR A 113 -18.14 -9.30 4.25
C TYR A 113 -17.51 -9.82 2.98
N LEU A 114 -17.47 -11.15 2.82
CA LEU A 114 -17.17 -11.82 1.56
C LEU A 114 -18.45 -12.46 1.03
N TYR A 115 -18.85 -12.08 -0.18
CA TYR A 115 -19.96 -12.68 -0.90
C TYR A 115 -19.40 -13.62 -1.96
N VAL A 116 -19.88 -14.86 -2.01
CA VAL A 116 -19.38 -15.85 -2.97
C VAL A 116 -20.51 -16.69 -3.54
N LEU A 117 -20.48 -16.92 -4.84
CA LEU A 117 -21.37 -17.86 -5.51
C LEU A 117 -20.94 -19.30 -5.17
N ALA A 118 -21.87 -20.06 -4.63
CA ALA A 118 -21.79 -21.49 -4.38
C ALA A 118 -22.69 -22.25 -5.36
N LEU A 119 -22.10 -23.23 -6.03
CA LEU A 119 -22.81 -24.22 -6.83
C LEU A 119 -23.15 -25.44 -5.96
N PRO A 120 -24.20 -26.21 -6.28
CA PRO A 120 -24.46 -27.45 -5.56
C PRO A 120 -23.27 -28.40 -5.72
N ASP A 121 -23.02 -29.26 -4.75
CA ASP A 121 -22.09 -30.37 -4.98
C ASP A 121 -22.76 -31.39 -5.91
N PHE A 122 -22.17 -31.62 -7.09
CA PHE A 122 -22.70 -32.54 -8.09
C PHE A 122 -21.59 -33.34 -8.76
N THR A 123 -21.92 -34.55 -9.17
CA THR A 123 -21.06 -35.38 -10.04
C THR A 123 -21.42 -35.17 -11.51
N LEU A 124 -20.49 -35.46 -12.42
CA LEU A 124 -20.76 -35.45 -13.86
C LEU A 124 -21.97 -36.32 -14.21
N ASP A 125 -22.10 -37.48 -13.60
CA ASP A 125 -23.24 -38.39 -13.81
C ASP A 125 -24.54 -37.75 -13.35
N SER A 126 -24.57 -37.13 -12.17
CA SER A 126 -25.77 -36.46 -11.67
C SER A 126 -26.20 -35.30 -12.57
N LEU A 127 -25.24 -34.54 -13.11
CA LEU A 127 -25.51 -33.45 -14.05
C LEU A 127 -26.05 -33.97 -15.39
N LYS A 128 -25.47 -35.05 -15.93
CA LYS A 128 -25.97 -35.70 -17.15
C LYS A 128 -27.36 -36.30 -16.96
N ILE A 129 -27.64 -36.92 -15.80
CA ILE A 129 -28.97 -37.44 -15.47
C ILE A 129 -29.99 -36.30 -15.45
N GLN A 130 -29.70 -35.18 -14.79
CA GLN A 130 -30.58 -34.01 -14.79
C GLN A 130 -30.83 -33.48 -16.22
N TYR A 131 -29.79 -33.45 -17.06
CA TYR A 131 -29.92 -33.11 -18.47
C TYR A 131 -30.87 -34.04 -19.22
N TYR A 132 -30.70 -35.36 -19.13
CA TYR A 132 -31.58 -36.31 -19.82
C TYR A 132 -33.03 -36.29 -19.31
N GLN A 133 -33.25 -35.83 -18.07
CA GLN A 133 -34.59 -35.63 -17.51
C GLN A 133 -35.21 -34.29 -17.91
N ALA A 134 -34.39 -33.27 -18.26
CA ALA A 134 -34.88 -31.97 -18.69
C ALA A 134 -35.56 -32.08 -20.06
N SER A 135 -36.78 -31.54 -20.18
CA SER A 135 -37.55 -31.56 -21.44
C SER A 135 -37.15 -30.44 -22.42
N GLY A 136 -36.05 -29.72 -22.18
CA GLY A 136 -35.65 -28.53 -22.94
C GLY A 136 -34.12 -28.35 -23.02
N PRO A 137 -33.64 -27.32 -23.73
CA PRO A 137 -32.21 -27.14 -24.00
C PRO A 137 -31.41 -26.61 -22.80
N TYR A 138 -32.01 -26.55 -21.61
CA TYR A 138 -31.40 -25.99 -20.41
C TYR A 138 -31.62 -26.88 -19.19
N VAL A 139 -30.60 -26.93 -18.33
CA VAL A 139 -30.66 -27.48 -16.97
C VAL A 139 -30.57 -26.32 -15.98
N TYR A 140 -31.30 -26.41 -14.88
CA TYR A 140 -31.28 -25.40 -13.82
C TYR A 140 -30.65 -25.98 -12.56
N LEU A 141 -29.54 -25.38 -12.11
CA LEU A 141 -28.90 -25.75 -10.84
C LEU A 141 -29.39 -24.88 -9.69
N ASP A 142 -29.60 -25.52 -8.54
CA ASP A 142 -29.82 -24.86 -7.25
C ASP A 142 -28.50 -24.34 -6.71
N ALA A 143 -28.22 -23.05 -6.92
CA ALA A 143 -27.04 -22.36 -6.42
C ALA A 143 -27.42 -21.44 -5.26
N ALA A 144 -26.42 -20.83 -4.63
CA ALA A 144 -26.65 -19.77 -3.67
C ALA A 144 -25.51 -18.74 -3.68
N VAL A 145 -25.81 -17.50 -3.30
CA VAL A 145 -24.78 -16.57 -2.82
C VAL A 145 -24.64 -16.79 -1.32
N LEU A 146 -23.43 -17.08 -0.86
CA LEU A 146 -23.08 -17.17 0.55
C LEU A 146 -22.48 -15.84 0.99
N ALA A 147 -23.03 -15.26 2.06
CA ALA A 147 -22.43 -14.10 2.71
C ALA A 147 -21.66 -14.55 3.95
N ILE A 148 -20.34 -14.37 3.92
CA ILE A 148 -19.43 -14.70 5.02
C ILE A 148 -19.13 -13.40 5.76
N SER A 149 -19.41 -13.38 7.06
CA SER A 149 -19.19 -12.23 7.96
C SER A 149 -17.71 -11.93 8.18
N PRO A 150 -17.38 -10.72 8.69
CA PRO A 150 -16.01 -10.37 9.10
C PRO A 150 -15.39 -11.34 10.12
N GLU A 151 -16.20 -12.07 10.89
CA GLU A 151 -15.76 -13.10 11.83
C GLU A 151 -15.60 -14.50 11.21
N GLY A 152 -15.78 -14.64 9.89
CA GLY A 152 -15.62 -15.90 9.17
C GLY A 152 -16.78 -16.89 9.37
N ARG A 153 -18.00 -16.39 9.60
CA ARG A 153 -19.22 -17.21 9.76
C ARG A 153 -20.21 -16.93 8.64
N LEU A 154 -20.96 -17.93 8.20
CA LEU A 154 -22.08 -17.74 7.29
C LEU A 154 -23.13 -16.84 7.96
N ALA A 155 -23.30 -15.63 7.43
CA ALA A 155 -24.27 -14.65 7.92
C ALA A 155 -25.67 -14.95 7.37
N TRP A 156 -25.74 -15.19 6.07
CA TRP A 156 -26.97 -15.56 5.35
C TRP A 156 -26.61 -16.21 4.00
N GLN A 157 -27.62 -16.81 3.37
CA GLN A 157 -27.52 -17.35 2.02
C GLN A 157 -28.70 -16.87 1.18
N LEU A 158 -28.43 -16.51 -0.07
CA LEU A 158 -29.45 -16.16 -1.06
C LEU A 158 -29.57 -17.31 -2.07
N PRO A 159 -30.70 -18.04 -2.11
CA PRO A 159 -30.93 -19.06 -3.11
C PRO A 159 -30.99 -18.46 -4.52
N LEU A 160 -30.32 -19.11 -5.48
CA LEU A 160 -30.30 -18.75 -6.90
C LEU A 160 -30.58 -19.96 -7.78
N LYS A 161 -31.13 -19.72 -8.96
CA LYS A 161 -31.18 -20.72 -10.04
C LYS A 161 -30.24 -20.31 -11.15
N ILE A 162 -29.29 -21.18 -11.47
CA ILE A 162 -28.34 -20.97 -12.56
C ILE A 162 -28.79 -21.79 -13.76
N LYS A 163 -28.80 -21.17 -14.92
CA LYS A 163 -29.27 -21.76 -16.18
C LYS A 163 -28.07 -22.20 -17.01
N ILE A 164 -27.98 -23.50 -17.26
CA ILE A 164 -26.88 -24.12 -18.02
C ILE A 164 -27.40 -24.62 -19.36
N ASN A 165 -26.67 -24.36 -20.44
CA ASN A 165 -27.00 -24.88 -21.76
C ASN A 165 -26.66 -26.37 -21.85
N ALA A 166 -27.56 -27.17 -22.43
CA ALA A 166 -27.37 -28.59 -22.71
C ALA A 166 -26.03 -28.91 -23.41
N ASN A 167 -25.62 -28.07 -24.36
CA ASN A 167 -24.38 -28.27 -25.11
C ASN A 167 -23.13 -28.18 -24.22
N ASP A 168 -23.20 -27.45 -23.11
CA ASP A 168 -22.11 -27.34 -22.15
C ASP A 168 -21.99 -28.59 -21.26
N ILE A 169 -22.99 -29.48 -21.27
CA ILE A 169 -23.04 -30.71 -20.47
C ILE A 169 -22.72 -31.94 -21.32
N ILE A 170 -23.28 -32.06 -22.53
CA ILE A 170 -23.19 -33.26 -23.36
C ILE A 170 -21.74 -33.60 -23.73
N GLY A 171 -20.91 -32.58 -23.95
CA GLY A 171 -19.50 -32.73 -24.31
C GLY A 171 -18.57 -33.06 -23.14
N LEU A 172 -19.05 -33.03 -21.89
CA LEU A 172 -18.20 -33.24 -20.71
C LEU A 172 -17.88 -34.71 -20.52
N THR A 173 -16.57 -35.02 -20.45
CA THR A 173 -16.04 -36.33 -20.06
C THR A 173 -15.55 -36.35 -18.62
N ASP A 174 -15.19 -35.18 -18.07
CA ASP A 174 -14.79 -34.96 -16.68
C ASP A 174 -15.45 -33.65 -16.19
N LEU A 175 -15.86 -33.62 -14.92
CA LEU A 175 -16.40 -32.43 -14.27
C LEU A 175 -15.38 -31.28 -14.20
N LYS A 176 -14.08 -31.56 -14.21
CA LYS A 176 -13.02 -30.53 -14.28
C LYS A 176 -13.07 -29.70 -15.56
N GLY A 177 -13.76 -30.19 -16.60
CA GLY A 177 -14.01 -29.44 -17.83
C GLY A 177 -15.29 -28.60 -17.77
N PHE A 178 -16.07 -28.71 -16.71
CA PHE A 178 -17.24 -27.86 -16.49
C PHE A 178 -16.78 -26.44 -16.18
N GLY A 179 -17.37 -25.47 -16.87
CA GLY A 179 -17.29 -24.10 -16.41
C GLY A 179 -18.49 -23.28 -16.80
N MET A 180 -18.65 -22.18 -16.08
CA MET A 180 -19.82 -21.34 -16.19
C MET A 180 -19.65 -20.36 -17.34
N LYS A 181 -20.45 -20.55 -18.39
CA LYS A 181 -20.56 -19.59 -19.50
C LYS A 181 -21.63 -18.52 -19.25
N GLN A 182 -22.45 -18.69 -18.21
CA GLN A 182 -23.47 -17.71 -17.87
C GLN A 182 -22.83 -16.50 -17.21
N ASN A 183 -23.20 -15.30 -17.67
CA ASN A 183 -22.76 -14.05 -17.07
C ASN A 183 -23.47 -13.88 -15.72
N ILE A 184 -22.76 -14.16 -14.64
CA ILE A 184 -23.19 -13.93 -13.26
C ILE A 184 -22.20 -12.96 -12.65
N ALA A 185 -22.70 -11.93 -11.97
CA ALA A 185 -21.85 -10.96 -11.29
C ALA A 185 -22.38 -10.66 -9.90
N LEU A 186 -21.44 -10.48 -8.98
CA LEU A 186 -21.68 -9.94 -7.64
C LEU A 186 -20.92 -8.63 -7.55
N ARG A 187 -21.58 -7.60 -7.02
CA ARG A 187 -20.95 -6.31 -6.72
C ARG A 187 -21.52 -5.77 -5.43
N SER A 188 -20.72 -5.17 -4.57
CA SER A 188 -21.17 -4.56 -3.34
C SER A 188 -20.60 -3.15 -3.19
N ASP A 189 -21.43 -2.23 -2.70
CA ASP A 189 -21.05 -0.85 -2.36
C ASP A 189 -20.78 -0.67 -0.85
N GLY A 190 -20.74 -1.77 -0.10
CA GLY A 190 -20.66 -1.78 1.36
C GLY A 190 -22.01 -1.77 2.05
N SER A 191 -23.06 -1.18 1.48
CA SER A 191 -24.41 -1.14 2.04
C SER A 191 -25.38 -2.13 1.39
N HIS A 192 -25.19 -2.38 0.10
CA HIS A 192 -25.98 -3.28 -0.73
C HIS A 192 -25.09 -4.31 -1.44
N LEU A 193 -25.70 -5.43 -1.79
CA LEU A 193 -25.17 -6.40 -2.75
C LEU A 193 -26.06 -6.40 -3.99
N TYR A 194 -25.44 -6.19 -5.15
CA TYR A 194 -26.03 -6.26 -6.48
C TYR A 194 -25.70 -7.63 -7.06
N VAL A 195 -26.74 -8.41 -7.36
CA VAL A 195 -26.63 -9.76 -7.89
C VAL A 195 -27.23 -9.79 -9.29
N PHE A 196 -26.37 -9.88 -10.29
CA PHE A 196 -26.77 -10.09 -11.67
C PHE A 196 -26.81 -11.59 -11.99
N ASN A 197 -27.99 -12.11 -12.34
CA ASN A 197 -28.19 -13.49 -12.76
C ASN A 197 -29.38 -13.58 -13.73
N ASP A 198 -29.26 -14.37 -14.80
CA ASP A 198 -30.31 -14.62 -15.80
C ASP A 198 -31.06 -13.34 -16.25
N ASN A 199 -30.29 -12.36 -16.74
CA ASN A 199 -30.80 -11.06 -17.22
C ASN A 199 -31.60 -10.27 -16.17
N THR A 200 -31.28 -10.48 -14.90
CA THR A 200 -31.98 -9.87 -13.78
C THR A 200 -30.97 -9.30 -12.78
N GLU A 201 -31.16 -8.05 -12.38
CA GLU A 201 -30.41 -7.38 -11.32
C GLU A 201 -31.24 -7.42 -10.04
N THR A 202 -30.71 -8.04 -8.97
CA THR A 202 -31.36 -8.07 -7.66
C THR A 202 -30.51 -7.32 -6.65
N VAL A 203 -31.11 -6.34 -5.98
CA VAL A 203 -30.43 -5.53 -4.95
C VAL A 203 -30.84 -6.03 -3.58
N ILE A 204 -29.85 -6.27 -2.73
CA ILE A 204 -30.00 -6.98 -1.46
C ILE A 204 -29.35 -6.12 -0.37
N ASP A 205 -30.01 -6.01 0.77
CA ASP A 205 -29.43 -5.34 1.93
C ASP A 205 -28.35 -6.21 2.61
N ARG A 206 -27.63 -5.63 3.58
CA ARG A 206 -26.64 -6.36 4.39
C ARG A 206 -27.19 -7.57 5.14
N ASN A 207 -28.50 -7.67 5.36
CA ASN A 207 -29.13 -8.77 6.08
C ASN A 207 -29.56 -9.91 5.15
N GLY A 208 -29.29 -9.81 3.85
CA GLY A 208 -29.71 -10.80 2.86
C GLY A 208 -31.16 -10.64 2.39
N THR A 209 -31.80 -9.51 2.68
CA THR A 209 -33.16 -9.22 2.24
C THR A 209 -33.12 -8.56 0.86
N ALA A 210 -33.78 -9.18 -0.12
CA ALA A 210 -33.97 -8.56 -1.43
C ALA A 210 -34.85 -7.31 -1.29
N LEU A 211 -34.31 -6.15 -1.64
CA LEU A 211 -35.00 -4.88 -1.62
C LEU A 211 -35.88 -4.72 -2.87
N PHE A 212 -35.31 -4.98 -4.03
CA PHE A 212 -36.01 -4.96 -5.31
C PHE A 212 -35.26 -5.77 -6.39
N THR A 213 -35.95 -6.04 -7.49
CA THR A 213 -35.45 -6.83 -8.61
C THR A 213 -35.86 -6.18 -9.93
N ILE A 214 -34.93 -6.09 -10.88
CA ILE A 214 -35.17 -5.56 -12.22
C ILE A 214 -34.79 -6.63 -13.25
N GLY A 215 -35.78 -7.17 -13.94
CA GLY A 215 -35.59 -8.15 -15.03
C GLY A 215 -35.37 -7.49 -16.39
N GLY A 216 -34.95 -8.27 -17.40
CA GLY A 216 -34.72 -7.76 -18.76
C GLY A 216 -33.51 -6.83 -18.87
N VAL A 217 -32.51 -7.08 -18.03
CA VAL A 217 -31.23 -6.37 -17.99
C VAL A 217 -30.22 -7.12 -18.86
N ALA A 218 -29.52 -6.39 -19.72
CA ALA A 218 -28.63 -6.99 -20.70
C ALA A 218 -27.28 -7.44 -20.10
N ARG A 219 -26.78 -6.72 -19.10
CA ARG A 219 -25.49 -6.91 -18.41
C ARG A 219 -25.55 -6.31 -17.00
N PRO A 220 -24.62 -6.67 -16.09
CA PRO A 220 -24.59 -6.10 -14.75
C PRO A 220 -24.69 -4.57 -14.77
N ALA A 221 -25.48 -4.02 -13.85
CA ALA A 221 -25.60 -2.58 -13.69
C ALA A 221 -24.28 -1.96 -13.21
N SER A 222 -24.03 -0.71 -13.61
CA SER A 222 -23.03 0.11 -12.92
C SER A 222 -23.67 0.86 -11.76
N VAL A 223 -22.90 1.12 -10.73
CA VAL A 223 -23.32 1.81 -9.49
C VAL A 223 -22.35 2.96 -9.22
N ASP A 224 -22.87 4.15 -8.93
CA ASP A 224 -22.09 5.32 -8.52
C ASP A 224 -21.88 5.39 -7.00
N GLU A 225 -21.18 6.41 -6.54
CA GLU A 225 -20.83 6.60 -5.12
C GLU A 225 -22.05 6.91 -4.23
N ASP A 226 -23.15 7.38 -4.81
CA ASP A 226 -24.41 7.65 -4.10
C ASP A 226 -25.33 6.41 -4.05
N GLY A 227 -24.92 5.30 -4.67
CA GLY A 227 -25.72 4.08 -4.78
C GLY A 227 -26.79 4.14 -5.87
N ASN A 228 -26.77 5.15 -6.74
CA ASN A 228 -27.62 5.13 -7.94
C ASN A 228 -27.05 4.11 -8.92
N PHE A 229 -27.92 3.37 -9.58
CA PHE A 229 -27.50 2.35 -10.52
C PHE A 229 -28.05 2.60 -11.92
N TYR A 230 -27.23 2.23 -12.89
CA TYR A 230 -27.42 2.49 -14.30
C TYR A 230 -27.34 1.17 -15.04
N LEU A 231 -28.34 0.89 -15.87
CA LEU A 231 -28.44 -0.39 -16.55
C LEU A 231 -28.90 -0.24 -17.98
N MET A 232 -28.60 -1.25 -18.78
CA MET A 232 -29.06 -1.39 -20.15
C MET A 232 -30.13 -2.47 -20.24
N ARG A 233 -31.25 -2.18 -20.90
CA ARG A 233 -32.27 -3.20 -21.20
C ARG A 233 -31.80 -4.14 -22.31
N THR A 234 -32.23 -5.40 -22.24
CA THR A 234 -32.04 -6.36 -23.33
C THR A 234 -32.67 -5.79 -24.62
N PRO A 235 -31.91 -5.69 -25.73
CA PRO A 235 -32.43 -5.16 -26.98
C PRO A 235 -33.66 -5.93 -27.44
N GLN A 236 -34.66 -5.21 -27.96
CA GLN A 236 -35.85 -5.85 -28.54
C GLN A 236 -35.48 -6.49 -29.89
N PHE A 237 -36.08 -7.66 -30.18
CA PHE A 237 -35.78 -8.42 -31.38
C PHE A 237 -36.08 -7.65 -32.69
N ASP A 238 -37.10 -6.81 -32.66
CA ASP A 238 -37.57 -5.96 -33.77
C ASP A 238 -36.84 -4.60 -33.87
N ALA A 239 -36.09 -4.22 -32.83
CA ALA A 239 -35.28 -2.98 -32.80
C ALA A 239 -33.86 -3.22 -32.26
N PRO A 240 -33.04 -4.09 -32.90
CA PRO A 240 -31.73 -4.51 -32.37
C PRO A 240 -30.69 -3.38 -32.31
N ASN A 241 -30.94 -2.27 -33.00
CA ASN A 241 -30.05 -1.10 -33.07
C ASN A 241 -30.54 0.05 -32.18
N THR A 242 -31.45 -0.22 -31.25
CA THR A 242 -31.96 0.75 -30.30
C THR A 242 -31.61 0.30 -28.89
N ILE A 243 -30.80 1.10 -28.20
CA ILE A 243 -30.29 0.82 -26.87
C ILE A 243 -31.09 1.65 -25.89
N ARG A 244 -31.64 1.01 -24.86
CA ARG A 244 -32.31 1.70 -23.77
C ARG A 244 -31.47 1.62 -22.50
N ILE A 245 -31.03 2.79 -22.03
CA ILE A 245 -30.33 2.96 -20.76
C ILE A 245 -31.32 3.53 -19.76
N GLU A 246 -31.30 3.02 -18.54
CA GLU A 246 -32.15 3.47 -17.45
C GLU A 246 -31.29 3.75 -16.23
N ALA A 247 -31.69 4.77 -15.46
CA ALA A 247 -31.09 5.07 -14.17
C ALA A 247 -32.14 5.01 -13.07
N TYR A 248 -31.68 4.58 -11.91
CA TYR A 248 -32.48 4.39 -10.72
C TYR A 248 -31.71 4.89 -9.51
N ASP A 249 -32.41 5.39 -8.51
CA ASP A 249 -31.80 5.70 -7.23
C ASP A 249 -31.56 4.44 -6.39
N ALA A 250 -30.86 4.60 -5.26
CA ALA A 250 -30.59 3.51 -4.33
C ALA A 250 -31.86 2.83 -3.76
N SER A 251 -33.04 3.47 -3.85
CA SER A 251 -34.31 2.89 -3.42
C SER A 251 -34.99 2.03 -4.50
N GLY A 252 -34.48 2.07 -5.73
CA GLY A 252 -35.06 1.42 -6.90
C GLY A 252 -36.10 2.27 -7.64
N GLU A 253 -36.23 3.56 -7.32
CA GLU A 253 -37.09 4.47 -8.08
C GLU A 253 -36.39 4.89 -9.37
N LYS A 254 -37.09 4.81 -10.51
CA LYS A 254 -36.55 5.17 -11.81
C LYS A 254 -36.36 6.69 -11.90
N LEU A 255 -35.13 7.13 -12.05
CA LEU A 255 -34.76 8.54 -12.22
C LEU A 255 -34.99 9.02 -13.66
N TRP A 256 -34.53 8.24 -14.63
CA TRP A 256 -34.70 8.54 -16.05
C TRP A 256 -34.56 7.29 -16.92
N ASP A 257 -35.07 7.36 -18.15
CA ASP A 257 -34.74 6.41 -19.21
C ASP A 257 -34.39 7.14 -20.50
N ARG A 258 -33.48 6.54 -21.25
CA ARG A 258 -32.90 7.14 -22.44
C ARG A 258 -32.72 6.12 -23.53
N GLU A 259 -33.13 6.51 -24.73
CA GLU A 259 -32.86 5.78 -25.95
C GLU A 259 -31.60 6.32 -26.67
N ILE A 260 -30.77 5.41 -27.16
CA ILE A 260 -29.56 5.67 -27.93
C ILE A 260 -29.61 4.80 -29.18
N GLN A 261 -29.37 5.42 -30.33
CA GLN A 261 -29.30 4.72 -31.61
C GLN A 261 -27.89 4.14 -31.81
N GLY A 262 -27.82 2.85 -32.13
CA GLY A 262 -26.58 2.12 -32.38
C GLY A 262 -26.63 0.67 -31.92
N THR A 263 -25.61 -0.10 -32.28
CA THR A 263 -25.42 -1.47 -31.80
C THR A 263 -24.35 -1.43 -30.72
N VAL A 264 -24.65 -2.00 -29.56
CA VAL A 264 -23.69 -2.13 -28.45
C VAL A 264 -22.51 -2.97 -28.91
N ALA A 265 -21.29 -2.53 -28.61
CA ALA A 265 -20.12 -3.37 -28.79
C ALA A 265 -20.14 -4.49 -27.75
N THR A 266 -20.11 -5.75 -28.18
CA THR A 266 -19.89 -6.88 -27.27
C THR A 266 -18.52 -6.69 -26.62
N GLN A 267 -18.51 -6.38 -25.33
CA GLN A 267 -17.26 -6.19 -24.61
C GLN A 267 -16.83 -7.51 -23.97
N TYR A 268 -15.54 -7.78 -24.11
CA TYR A 268 -14.79 -8.69 -23.28
C TYR A 268 -13.71 -7.84 -22.59
N VAL A 269 -13.65 -7.88 -21.27
CA VAL A 269 -12.62 -7.20 -20.48
C VAL A 269 -11.82 -8.27 -19.74
N ALA A 270 -10.53 -8.04 -19.52
CA ALA A 270 -9.70 -8.97 -18.78
C ALA A 270 -10.30 -9.23 -17.38
N ASP A 271 -10.18 -10.46 -16.89
CA ASP A 271 -10.86 -10.92 -15.66
C ASP A 271 -10.51 -10.10 -14.41
N ASP A 272 -9.26 -9.65 -14.30
CA ASP A 272 -8.77 -8.78 -13.22
C ASP A 272 -9.41 -7.38 -13.25
N LEU A 273 -9.99 -7.01 -14.39
CA LEU A 273 -10.74 -5.79 -14.62
C LEU A 273 -12.26 -6.02 -14.64
N TRP A 274 -12.71 -7.28 -14.60
CA TRP A 274 -14.10 -7.67 -14.81
C TRP A 274 -15.03 -7.15 -13.73
N ALA A 275 -14.64 -7.24 -12.45
CA ALA A 275 -15.41 -6.70 -11.34
C ALA A 275 -15.70 -5.20 -11.50
N GLN A 276 -14.78 -4.47 -12.14
CA GLN A 276 -14.91 -3.04 -12.38
C GLN A 276 -15.66 -2.70 -13.68
N TYR A 277 -15.37 -3.41 -14.78
CA TYR A 277 -15.79 -3.00 -16.12
C TYR A 277 -16.74 -3.97 -16.84
N ASN A 278 -17.11 -5.11 -16.26
CA ASN A 278 -18.18 -5.97 -16.81
C ASN A 278 -19.58 -5.41 -16.49
N CYS A 279 -19.82 -4.15 -16.81
CA CYS A 279 -21.10 -3.48 -16.61
C CYS A 279 -21.49 -2.64 -17.84
N LEU A 280 -22.79 -2.41 -18.01
CA LEU A 280 -23.31 -1.52 -19.05
C LEU A 280 -24.47 -0.66 -18.52
N PRO A 281 -24.39 0.68 -18.65
CA PRO A 281 -23.23 1.45 -19.12
C PRO A 281 -22.04 1.30 -18.18
N MET A 282 -20.80 1.53 -18.66
CA MET A 282 -19.65 1.61 -17.76
C MET A 282 -19.68 2.94 -17.01
N TYR A 283 -19.38 2.93 -15.73
CA TYR A 283 -19.33 4.13 -14.89
C TYR A 283 -17.89 4.47 -14.51
N GLN A 284 -17.49 5.74 -14.67
CA GLN A 284 -16.28 6.27 -14.05
C GLN A 284 -16.35 7.78 -13.89
N ASN A 285 -15.98 8.26 -12.69
CA ASN A 285 -15.84 9.69 -12.36
C ASN A 285 -17.04 10.55 -12.85
N GLY A 286 -18.27 10.15 -12.52
CA GLY A 286 -19.48 10.90 -12.90
C GLY A 286 -19.89 10.78 -14.37
N THR A 287 -19.27 9.90 -15.15
CA THR A 287 -19.56 9.71 -16.58
C THR A 287 -19.98 8.26 -16.86
N LEU A 288 -21.03 8.11 -17.68
CA LEU A 288 -21.52 6.82 -18.17
C LEU A 288 -21.08 6.63 -19.62
N TYR A 289 -20.36 5.55 -19.88
CA TYR A 289 -19.83 5.22 -21.20
C TYR A 289 -20.60 4.05 -21.81
N VAL A 290 -21.13 4.28 -23.02
CA VAL A 290 -21.85 3.29 -23.82
C VAL A 290 -21.04 3.01 -25.08
N PRO A 291 -20.21 1.95 -25.10
CA PRO A 291 -19.46 1.59 -26.30
C PRO A 291 -20.36 0.94 -27.34
N LEU A 292 -20.17 1.37 -28.58
CA LEU A 292 -20.93 0.96 -29.74
C LEU A 292 -19.98 0.32 -30.76
N THR A 293 -20.48 -0.54 -31.63
CA THR A 293 -19.68 -1.17 -32.70
C THR A 293 -19.04 -0.14 -33.65
N LYS A 294 -19.59 1.08 -33.70
CA LYS A 294 -19.11 2.22 -34.50
C LYS A 294 -18.57 3.39 -33.67
N GLY A 295 -18.21 3.16 -32.41
CA GLY A 295 -17.63 4.20 -31.56
C GLY A 295 -18.12 4.15 -30.12
N ILE A 296 -18.44 5.32 -29.54
CA ILE A 296 -18.82 5.41 -28.13
C ILE A 296 -19.66 6.65 -27.85
N VAL A 297 -20.54 6.56 -26.86
CA VAL A 297 -21.32 7.69 -26.34
C VAL A 297 -20.99 7.87 -24.86
N ALA A 298 -20.73 9.11 -24.45
CA ALA A 298 -20.57 9.49 -23.05
C ALA A 298 -21.77 10.31 -22.57
N LEU A 299 -22.31 9.92 -21.42
CA LEU A 299 -23.44 10.56 -20.77
C LEU A 299 -23.03 11.06 -19.39
N ASP A 300 -23.66 12.13 -18.92
CA ASP A 300 -23.62 12.44 -17.49
C ASP A 300 -24.66 11.60 -16.72
N LEU A 301 -24.66 11.74 -15.39
CA LEU A 301 -25.57 11.01 -14.50
C LEU A 301 -27.04 11.41 -14.63
N MET A 302 -27.35 12.51 -15.33
CA MET A 302 -28.71 12.91 -15.68
C MET A 302 -29.14 12.34 -17.04
N GLY A 303 -28.32 11.47 -17.63
CA GLY A 303 -28.57 10.87 -18.93
C GLY A 303 -28.43 11.87 -20.08
N ARG A 304 -27.78 13.02 -19.94
CA ARG A 304 -27.53 13.98 -21.03
C ARG A 304 -26.25 13.61 -21.77
N THR A 305 -26.20 13.79 -23.09
CA THR A 305 -24.97 13.49 -23.84
C THR A 305 -23.94 14.56 -23.55
N MET A 306 -22.80 14.12 -23.03
CA MET A 306 -21.62 14.97 -22.91
C MET A 306 -20.93 15.07 -24.26
N TRP A 307 -20.68 13.92 -24.88
CA TRP A 307 -20.09 13.83 -26.21
C TRP A 307 -20.34 12.43 -26.80
N TRP A 308 -20.12 12.29 -28.10
CA TRP A 308 -20.08 11.01 -28.78
C TRP A 308 -18.94 11.01 -29.79
N ARG A 309 -18.39 9.83 -30.07
CA ARG A 309 -17.31 9.67 -31.04
C ARG A 309 -17.66 8.55 -31.98
N TYR A 310 -17.68 8.86 -33.28
CA TYR A 310 -17.71 7.85 -34.33
C TYR A 310 -16.29 7.38 -34.63
N LEU A 311 -16.13 6.08 -34.81
CA LEU A 311 -14.90 5.45 -35.27
C LEU A 311 -15.17 4.65 -36.55
N PRO A 312 -14.19 4.59 -37.47
CA PRO A 312 -14.35 3.81 -38.69
C PRO A 312 -14.54 2.32 -38.36
N GLY A 313 -15.11 1.55 -39.29
CA GLY A 313 -15.35 0.10 -39.15
C GLY A 313 -16.58 -0.28 -38.32
N ASP A 314 -16.89 -1.58 -38.29
CA ASP A 314 -18.13 -2.13 -37.70
C ASP A 314 -17.88 -3.07 -36.51
N SER A 315 -16.64 -3.15 -36.03
CA SER A 315 -16.19 -4.13 -35.01
C SER A 315 -15.38 -3.48 -33.89
N ASN A 316 -15.63 -2.20 -33.60
CA ASN A 316 -14.96 -1.52 -32.49
C ASN A 316 -15.44 -2.12 -31.15
N THR A 317 -14.51 -2.44 -30.27
CA THR A 317 -14.75 -2.87 -28.90
C THR A 317 -13.86 -2.06 -27.96
N LEU A 318 -14.16 -2.04 -26.67
CA LEU A 318 -13.17 -1.54 -25.71
C LEU A 318 -11.91 -2.39 -25.77
N PHE A 319 -10.77 -1.78 -25.44
CA PHE A 319 -9.52 -2.49 -25.29
C PHE A 319 -9.58 -3.35 -24.03
N ASP A 320 -9.54 -4.66 -24.23
CA ASP A 320 -9.76 -5.72 -23.24
C ASP A 320 -8.83 -5.63 -22.03
N LEU A 321 -7.58 -5.16 -22.23
CA LEU A 321 -6.57 -5.09 -21.16
C LEU A 321 -6.59 -3.79 -20.35
N MET A 322 -7.23 -2.74 -20.86
CA MET A 322 -7.28 -1.42 -20.21
C MET A 322 -8.35 -0.59 -20.92
N PRO A 323 -9.64 -0.79 -20.59
CA PRO A 323 -10.74 -0.05 -21.24
C PRO A 323 -10.62 1.46 -21.01
N ILE A 324 -10.13 1.84 -19.84
CA ILE A 324 -9.93 3.23 -19.41
C ILE A 324 -8.77 3.32 -18.42
N ASP A 325 -7.98 4.39 -18.51
CA ASP A 325 -6.87 4.65 -17.60
C ASP A 325 -7.25 5.56 -16.41
N SER A 326 -6.31 5.74 -15.48
CA SER A 326 -6.47 6.65 -14.33
C SER A 326 -6.68 8.12 -14.70
N ALA A 327 -6.28 8.53 -15.92
CA ALA A 327 -6.51 9.88 -16.45
C ALA A 327 -7.89 10.01 -17.14
N GLY A 328 -8.67 8.93 -17.22
CA GLY A 328 -9.98 8.89 -17.87
C GLY A 328 -9.92 8.79 -19.40
N ASN A 329 -8.77 8.43 -19.98
CA ASN A 329 -8.68 8.13 -21.41
C ASN A 329 -9.25 6.73 -21.68
N ILE A 330 -10.13 6.64 -22.66
CA ILE A 330 -10.79 5.42 -23.09
C ILE A 330 -10.02 4.82 -24.26
N TYR A 331 -9.81 3.51 -24.20
CA TYR A 331 -9.10 2.76 -25.22
C TYR A 331 -10.08 1.90 -25.99
N ILE A 332 -10.13 2.11 -27.30
CA ILE A 332 -10.99 1.34 -28.21
C ILE A 332 -10.11 0.52 -29.15
N ARG A 333 -10.36 -0.78 -29.17
CA ARG A 333 -9.72 -1.74 -30.05
C ARG A 333 -10.57 -1.92 -31.31
N GLN A 334 -9.90 -1.85 -32.44
CA GLN A 334 -10.46 -2.18 -33.75
C GLN A 334 -9.64 -3.32 -34.38
N PRO A 335 -10.21 -4.52 -34.56
CA PRO A 335 -9.55 -5.58 -35.31
C PRO A 335 -9.28 -5.15 -36.76
N ASN A 336 -8.05 -5.36 -37.25
CA ASN A 336 -7.71 -5.06 -38.64
C ASN A 336 -8.14 -6.25 -39.53
N PRO A 337 -8.97 -6.02 -40.57
CA PRO A 337 -9.47 -7.11 -41.42
C PRO A 337 -8.34 -7.95 -42.06
N GLY A 338 -8.45 -9.28 -41.96
CA GLY A 338 -7.47 -10.21 -42.55
C GLY A 338 -6.08 -10.19 -41.88
N SER A 339 -5.97 -9.58 -40.69
CA SER A 339 -4.73 -9.49 -39.92
C SER A 339 -4.94 -9.97 -38.48
N THR A 340 -3.85 -10.43 -37.87
CA THR A 340 -3.77 -10.67 -36.41
C THR A 340 -3.53 -9.38 -35.63
N THR A 341 -3.51 -8.22 -36.29
CA THR A 341 -3.27 -6.92 -35.65
C THR A 341 -4.59 -6.20 -35.38
N SER A 342 -4.59 -5.29 -34.42
CA SER A 342 -5.69 -4.39 -34.11
C SER A 342 -5.15 -2.97 -34.00
N SER A 343 -5.98 -1.99 -34.34
CA SER A 343 -5.71 -0.58 -34.09
C SER A 343 -6.29 -0.18 -32.72
N ILE A 344 -5.48 0.41 -31.85
CA ILE A 344 -5.91 0.93 -30.55
C ILE A 344 -6.06 2.45 -30.64
N TYR A 345 -7.28 2.94 -30.46
CA TYR A 345 -7.63 4.36 -30.41
C TYR A 345 -7.67 4.83 -28.96
N VAL A 346 -7.09 6.01 -28.70
CA VAL A 346 -7.14 6.66 -27.38
C VAL A 346 -8.05 7.88 -27.46
N ILE A 347 -9.14 7.87 -26.72
CA ILE A 347 -10.14 8.95 -26.65
C ILE A 347 -10.05 9.57 -25.26
N GLY A 348 -9.81 10.87 -25.18
CA GLY A 348 -9.79 11.58 -23.90
C GLY A 348 -11.18 11.67 -23.26
N PRO A 349 -11.25 12.05 -21.96
CA PRO A 349 -12.53 12.28 -21.27
C PRO A 349 -13.36 13.43 -21.88
N ASP A 350 -12.75 14.25 -22.73
CA ASP A 350 -13.37 15.31 -23.53
C ASP A 350 -13.92 14.81 -24.89
N GLY A 351 -13.81 13.51 -25.18
CA GLY A 351 -14.21 12.90 -26.45
C GLY A 351 -13.24 13.10 -27.61
N MET A 352 -12.09 13.74 -27.37
CA MET A 352 -11.09 14.02 -28.41
C MET A 352 -10.08 12.88 -28.53
N THR A 353 -9.80 12.45 -29.77
CA THR A 353 -8.73 11.47 -30.03
C THR A 353 -7.37 12.08 -29.66
N ARG A 354 -6.62 11.40 -28.80
CA ARG A 354 -5.32 11.88 -28.29
C ARG A 354 -4.16 11.61 -29.23
N THR A 355 -4.15 10.45 -29.90
CA THR A 355 -3.03 9.98 -30.72
C THR A 355 -3.48 9.29 -32.00
N ALA A 356 -2.55 9.09 -32.92
CA ALA A 356 -2.74 8.17 -34.02
C ALA A 356 -2.96 6.73 -33.46
N PRO A 357 -3.79 5.90 -34.12
CA PRO A 357 -4.08 4.57 -33.61
C PRO A 357 -2.83 3.69 -33.60
N TRP A 358 -2.52 3.10 -32.45
CA TRP A 358 -1.38 2.20 -32.33
C TRP A 358 -1.71 0.84 -32.94
N GLN A 359 -0.79 0.30 -33.73
CA GLN A 359 -0.89 -1.05 -34.29
C GLN A 359 -0.49 -2.07 -33.22
N TYR A 360 -1.48 -2.58 -32.52
CA TYR A 360 -1.34 -3.65 -31.54
C TYR A 360 -1.34 -5.00 -32.24
N ASP A 361 -0.25 -5.75 -32.13
CA ASP A 361 -0.17 -7.10 -32.67
C ASP A 361 -0.76 -8.10 -31.68
N SER A 362 -1.98 -8.59 -31.95
CA SER A 362 -2.62 -9.62 -31.14
C SER A 362 -2.09 -11.03 -31.43
N LYS A 363 -0.99 -11.17 -32.21
CA LYS A 363 -0.31 -12.45 -32.52
C LYS A 363 -0.07 -13.36 -31.32
N TYR A 364 -0.03 -12.80 -30.12
CA TYR A 364 0.22 -13.59 -28.90
C TYR A 364 -1.01 -14.22 -28.29
N GLY A 365 -2.22 -13.92 -28.79
CA GLY A 365 -3.46 -14.71 -28.65
C GLY A 365 -4.02 -14.86 -27.24
N SER A 366 -3.20 -15.27 -26.28
CA SER A 366 -3.56 -15.52 -24.89
C SER A 366 -3.32 -14.29 -24.03
N LEU A 367 -4.38 -13.90 -23.32
CA LEU A 367 -4.40 -12.88 -22.26
C LEU A 367 -3.49 -13.25 -21.08
N VAL A 368 -2.84 -14.42 -21.10
CA VAL A 368 -1.90 -14.87 -20.06
C VAL A 368 -0.57 -14.12 -20.15
N HIS A 369 -0.17 -13.67 -21.35
CA HIS A 369 1.17 -13.11 -21.61
C HIS A 369 1.22 -11.59 -21.78
N THR A 370 0.11 -10.91 -21.50
CA THR A 370 0.00 -9.45 -21.66
C THR A 370 -0.77 -8.82 -20.53
N ALA A 371 -0.41 -7.61 -20.14
CA ALA A 371 -1.18 -6.77 -19.24
C ALA A 371 -1.07 -5.31 -19.67
N ALA A 372 -2.00 -4.46 -19.24
CA ALA A 372 -1.94 -3.04 -19.54
C ALA A 372 -2.39 -2.21 -18.34
N LYS A 373 -1.79 -1.03 -18.18
CA LYS A 373 -2.17 -0.04 -17.17
C LYS A 373 -1.64 1.32 -17.56
N ASP A 374 -2.46 2.35 -17.35
CA ASP A 374 -2.10 3.77 -17.51
C ASP A 374 -1.34 4.11 -18.81
N GLY A 375 -1.87 3.65 -19.95
CA GLY A 375 -1.29 3.94 -21.27
C GLY A 375 -0.10 3.08 -21.67
N ILE A 376 0.27 2.08 -20.86
CA ILE A 376 1.38 1.15 -21.10
C ILE A 376 0.84 -0.26 -21.29
N VAL A 377 1.32 -0.95 -22.32
CA VAL A 377 1.09 -2.39 -22.54
C VAL A 377 2.39 -3.15 -22.29
N TYR A 378 2.33 -4.14 -21.41
CA TYR A 378 3.41 -5.07 -21.12
C TYR A 378 3.17 -6.36 -21.90
N ASN A 379 4.14 -6.77 -22.70
CA ASN A 379 4.03 -7.94 -23.55
C ASN A 379 5.27 -8.83 -23.45
N VAL A 380 5.11 -10.13 -23.64
CA VAL A 380 6.21 -11.09 -23.71
C VAL A 380 6.69 -11.20 -25.16
N ASP A 381 7.93 -10.78 -25.40
CA ASP A 381 8.61 -10.84 -26.69
C ASP A 381 8.96 -12.29 -27.04
N ARG A 382 8.13 -12.94 -27.86
CA ARG A 382 8.36 -14.23 -28.53
C ARG A 382 8.83 -15.34 -27.59
N ALA A 383 7.86 -16.03 -27.00
CA ALA A 383 8.16 -17.24 -26.28
C ALA A 383 8.56 -18.39 -27.23
N THR A 384 9.73 -18.97 -26.98
CA THR A 384 10.24 -20.14 -27.72
C THR A 384 9.69 -21.40 -27.07
N PHE A 385 8.75 -22.07 -27.73
CA PHE A 385 8.13 -23.29 -27.25
C PHE A 385 8.34 -24.45 -28.22
N GLY A 386 8.56 -25.65 -27.67
CA GLY A 386 8.68 -26.88 -28.45
C GLY A 386 9.80 -27.79 -27.96
N THR A 387 10.43 -28.52 -28.89
CA THR A 387 11.49 -29.49 -28.60
C THR A 387 12.75 -28.81 -28.09
N MET A 388 13.24 -29.29 -26.94
CA MET A 388 14.46 -28.81 -26.31
C MET A 388 15.61 -29.79 -26.54
N SER A 389 16.84 -29.28 -26.52
CA SER A 389 18.05 -30.12 -26.64
C SER A 389 18.25 -31.07 -25.46
N SER A 390 17.70 -30.73 -24.30
CA SER A 390 17.81 -31.50 -23.05
C SER A 390 16.69 -31.10 -22.10
N VAL A 391 16.31 -32.00 -21.18
CA VAL A 391 15.38 -31.67 -20.08
C VAL A 391 15.94 -30.59 -19.14
N PHE A 392 17.25 -30.36 -19.15
CA PHE A 392 17.91 -29.31 -18.34
C PHE A 392 18.06 -27.96 -19.05
N SER A 393 17.68 -27.89 -20.34
CA SER A 393 17.69 -26.68 -21.15
C SER A 393 16.39 -25.92 -20.92
N LEU A 394 16.37 -25.01 -19.95
CA LEU A 394 15.22 -24.16 -19.67
C LEU A 394 15.32 -22.88 -20.52
N GLY A 395 14.18 -22.44 -21.08
CA GLY A 395 14.09 -21.19 -21.84
C GLY A 395 14.01 -19.96 -20.92
N THR A 396 14.45 -18.81 -21.43
CA THR A 396 14.25 -17.49 -20.81
C THR A 396 13.23 -16.71 -21.63
N GLU A 397 12.48 -15.83 -20.99
CA GLU A 397 11.49 -14.98 -21.63
C GLU A 397 11.85 -13.50 -21.49
N LYS A 398 11.45 -12.70 -22.47
CA LYS A 398 11.71 -11.26 -22.47
C LYS A 398 10.38 -10.52 -22.39
N ILE A 399 10.27 -9.56 -21.48
CA ILE A 399 9.11 -8.67 -21.35
C ILE A 399 9.48 -7.31 -21.91
N THR A 400 8.57 -6.70 -22.65
CA THR A 400 8.73 -5.34 -23.18
C THR A 400 7.50 -4.52 -22.85
N ALA A 401 7.74 -3.33 -22.30
CA ALA A 401 6.71 -2.31 -22.10
C ALA A 401 6.61 -1.42 -23.33
N TYR A 402 5.41 -1.20 -23.83
CA TYR A 402 5.11 -0.36 -24.99
C TYR A 402 4.19 0.79 -24.57
N SER A 403 4.52 2.01 -24.99
CA SER A 403 3.59 3.14 -24.88
C SER A 403 2.48 2.98 -25.92
N VAL A 404 1.22 2.96 -25.50
CA VAL A 404 0.07 2.90 -26.43
C VAL A 404 -0.04 4.18 -27.27
N SER A 405 0.37 5.31 -26.70
CA SER A 405 0.27 6.62 -27.36
C SER A 405 1.23 6.76 -28.56
N THR A 406 2.42 6.17 -28.47
CA THR A 406 3.50 6.30 -29.47
C THR A 406 3.82 5.00 -30.19
N GLY A 407 3.38 3.86 -29.65
CA GLY A 407 3.73 2.52 -30.10
C GLY A 407 5.19 2.12 -29.88
N THR A 408 5.95 2.93 -29.13
CA THR A 408 7.39 2.71 -28.92
C THR A 408 7.63 1.83 -27.70
N ALA A 409 8.60 0.92 -27.80
CA ALA A 409 9.13 0.21 -26.64
C ALA A 409 9.77 1.22 -25.66
N LEU A 410 9.32 1.19 -24.40
CA LEU A 410 9.83 2.01 -23.31
C LEU A 410 11.06 1.35 -22.68
N TRP A 411 10.96 0.05 -22.42
CA TRP A 411 12.04 -0.77 -21.89
C TRP A 411 11.76 -2.24 -22.18
N SER A 412 12.80 -3.05 -22.04
CA SER A 412 12.69 -4.50 -22.04
C SER A 412 13.50 -5.14 -20.92
N TYR A 413 13.05 -6.27 -20.41
CA TYR A 413 13.72 -7.05 -19.39
C TYR A 413 13.70 -8.54 -19.73
N THR A 414 14.83 -9.23 -19.60
CA THR A 414 14.95 -10.68 -19.82
C THR A 414 14.95 -11.40 -18.48
N LEU A 415 13.97 -12.28 -18.29
CA LEU A 415 13.73 -13.01 -17.04
C LEU A 415 14.80 -14.09 -16.82
N PRO A 416 15.55 -14.05 -15.72
CA PRO A 416 16.60 -15.03 -15.47
C PRO A 416 16.00 -16.41 -15.17
N VAL A 417 16.78 -17.45 -15.51
CA VAL A 417 16.48 -18.83 -15.12
C VAL A 417 17.52 -19.23 -14.07
N THR A 418 17.07 -19.37 -12.84
CA THR A 418 17.91 -19.62 -11.66
C THR A 418 17.26 -20.65 -10.74
N ASN A 419 18.02 -21.25 -9.83
CA ASN A 419 17.48 -22.20 -8.84
C ASN A 419 16.63 -23.36 -9.42
N LYS A 420 17.18 -24.07 -10.42
CA LYS A 420 16.50 -25.18 -11.11
C LYS A 420 16.10 -26.29 -10.14
N GLN A 421 14.82 -26.66 -10.15
CA GLN A 421 14.27 -27.81 -9.44
C GLN A 421 14.09 -28.97 -10.42
N THR A 422 14.38 -30.20 -9.99
CA THR A 422 14.11 -31.43 -10.76
C THR A 422 13.12 -32.29 -10.00
N VAL A 423 12.03 -32.68 -10.64
CA VAL A 423 10.98 -33.52 -10.05
C VAL A 423 10.63 -34.67 -10.96
N THR A 424 10.30 -35.81 -10.37
CA THR A 424 9.61 -36.90 -11.08
C THR A 424 8.12 -36.61 -11.06
N LEU A 425 7.48 -36.60 -12.23
CA LEU A 425 6.07 -36.32 -12.39
C LEU A 425 5.25 -37.47 -11.84
N ASN A 426 4.21 -37.17 -11.05
CA ASN A 426 3.28 -38.14 -10.47
C ASN A 426 1.89 -37.51 -10.34
N GLU A 427 0.91 -38.28 -9.88
CA GLU A 427 -0.49 -37.82 -9.74
C GLU A 427 -0.62 -36.58 -8.85
N SER A 428 0.22 -36.45 -7.82
CA SER A 428 0.14 -35.36 -6.85
C SER A 428 0.75 -34.03 -7.32
N ASN A 429 1.67 -34.04 -8.29
CA ASN A 429 2.41 -32.83 -8.69
C ASN A 429 2.22 -32.45 -10.18
N VAL A 430 1.77 -33.37 -11.02
CA VAL A 430 1.67 -33.14 -12.47
C VAL A 430 0.79 -31.93 -12.78
N TYR A 431 -0.35 -31.80 -12.09
CA TYR A 431 -1.25 -30.68 -12.31
C TYR A 431 -0.59 -29.33 -11.98
N ASP A 432 0.04 -29.21 -10.82
CA ASP A 432 0.66 -27.94 -10.40
C ASP A 432 1.85 -27.55 -11.26
N ILE A 433 2.63 -28.51 -11.75
CA ILE A 433 3.78 -28.26 -12.65
C ILE A 433 3.33 -27.73 -14.02
N PHE A 434 2.18 -28.19 -14.53
CA PHE A 434 1.66 -27.82 -15.85
C PHE A 434 0.49 -26.83 -15.79
N ARG A 435 0.16 -26.31 -14.62
CA ARG A 435 -0.89 -25.31 -14.42
C ARG A 435 -0.61 -24.05 -15.25
N GLY A 436 -1.64 -23.45 -15.87
CA GLY A 436 -1.49 -22.22 -16.66
C GLY A 436 -1.07 -22.39 -18.13
N GLN A 437 -0.74 -23.62 -18.56
CA GLN A 437 -0.47 -23.87 -19.99
C GLN A 437 -1.77 -23.75 -20.80
N SER A 438 -1.78 -22.84 -21.78
CA SER A 438 -2.91 -22.62 -22.70
C SER A 438 -3.25 -23.95 -23.38
N GLY A 439 -4.44 -24.47 -23.06
CA GLY A 439 -4.73 -25.87 -23.32
C GLY A 439 -4.24 -26.75 -22.19
N GLY A 440 -4.86 -26.60 -21.01
CA GLY A 440 -5.13 -27.72 -20.11
C GLY A 440 -5.97 -28.80 -20.80
N PHE A 441 -5.56 -29.21 -22.00
CA PHE A 441 -5.68 -30.56 -22.51
C PHE A 441 -4.95 -31.43 -21.51
N ASP A 442 -5.66 -31.69 -20.42
CA ASP A 442 -5.95 -33.02 -20.00
C ASP A 442 -4.77 -33.96 -20.26
N LEU A 443 -3.73 -33.76 -19.46
CA LEU A 443 -2.60 -34.67 -19.32
C LEU A 443 -3.06 -36.06 -18.84
N LEU A 444 -4.36 -36.20 -18.48
CA LEU A 444 -5.06 -37.43 -18.15
C LEU A 444 -6.02 -37.91 -19.27
N LYS A 445 -6.20 -37.17 -20.39
CA LYS A 445 -7.00 -37.54 -21.57
C LYS A 445 -6.34 -38.61 -22.44
N ALA A 446 -5.23 -39.20 -21.98
CA ALA A 446 -4.56 -40.33 -22.61
C ALA A 446 -5.37 -41.64 -22.50
N GLY A 447 -6.70 -41.53 -22.60
CA GLY A 447 -7.66 -42.62 -22.71
C GLY A 447 -8.38 -42.60 -24.05
N ASP A 448 -8.97 -41.48 -24.49
CA ASP A 448 -9.84 -41.50 -25.67
C ASP A 448 -9.94 -40.14 -26.41
N TYR A 449 -9.64 -40.17 -27.71
CA TYR A 449 -10.11 -39.27 -28.79
C TYR A 449 -10.05 -37.73 -28.61
N TYR A 450 -9.12 -37.08 -29.32
CA TYR A 450 -9.44 -35.87 -30.13
C TYR A 450 -8.44 -35.73 -31.28
N SER A 451 -8.93 -36.00 -32.50
CA SER A 451 -8.43 -35.42 -33.73
C SER A 451 -9.26 -34.16 -34.01
N GLN A 452 -8.65 -33.11 -34.58
CA GLN A 452 -9.28 -31.96 -35.29
C GLN A 452 -9.00 -30.52 -34.80
N TYR A 453 -8.05 -30.24 -33.91
CA TYR A 453 -7.50 -28.87 -33.80
C TYR A 453 -5.99 -28.85 -34.06
N SER A 454 -5.66 -28.31 -35.23
CA SER A 454 -4.33 -28.24 -35.81
C SER A 454 -3.52 -27.08 -35.23
N TYR A 455 -2.68 -27.35 -34.22
CA TYR A 455 -1.44 -26.61 -33.91
C TYR A 455 -0.41 -27.64 -33.35
N PRO A 456 0.91 -27.45 -33.53
CA PRO A 456 1.81 -28.47 -34.08
C PRO A 456 2.31 -29.46 -33.03
N PHE A 457 1.50 -30.46 -32.71
CA PHE A 457 2.00 -31.73 -32.18
C PHE A 457 1.33 -32.90 -32.92
N GLU A 458 1.64 -33.01 -34.22
CA GLU A 458 1.58 -34.30 -34.90
C GLU A 458 2.70 -35.19 -34.34
N TYR A 459 2.42 -35.91 -33.27
CA TYR A 459 3.02 -37.22 -33.05
C TYR A 459 1.91 -38.20 -32.68
N THR A 460 1.12 -38.52 -33.70
CA THR A 460 0.56 -39.84 -33.88
C THR A 460 1.68 -40.87 -33.63
N TYR A 461 1.59 -41.66 -32.57
CA TYR A 461 2.21 -42.98 -32.59
C TYR A 461 1.14 -44.06 -32.66
N PRO A 462 1.39 -45.10 -33.46
CA PRO A 462 0.40 -46.06 -33.89
C PRO A 462 0.00 -46.94 -32.72
N MET A 463 -1.28 -47.32 -32.70
CA MET A 463 -1.81 -48.44 -31.93
C MET A 463 -1.15 -49.76 -32.39
N THR A 464 0.15 -49.96 -32.14
CA THR A 464 0.85 -51.20 -32.44
C THR A 464 1.85 -51.54 -31.34
N GLY A 465 1.40 -52.31 -30.34
CA GLY A 465 2.18 -53.36 -29.67
C GLY A 465 3.46 -53.02 -28.89
N ALA A 466 3.84 -51.75 -28.70
CA ALA A 466 5.02 -51.38 -27.91
C ALA A 466 4.70 -51.40 -26.40
N SER A 467 5.59 -52.01 -25.60
CA SER A 467 5.53 -51.94 -24.13
C SER A 467 5.80 -50.50 -23.68
N TYR A 468 5.05 -50.03 -22.66
CA TYR A 468 5.22 -48.69 -22.07
C TYR A 468 6.67 -48.42 -21.62
N ASN A 469 7.45 -49.48 -21.37
CA ASN A 469 8.85 -49.42 -20.97
C ASN A 469 9.81 -48.97 -22.08
N ASP A 470 9.45 -49.10 -23.37
CA ASP A 470 10.36 -48.85 -24.50
C ASP A 470 10.18 -47.47 -25.17
N VAL A 471 9.34 -46.60 -24.59
CA VAL A 471 9.09 -45.26 -25.14
C VAL A 471 10.28 -44.34 -24.85
N ALA A 472 10.88 -43.80 -25.92
CA ALA A 472 11.93 -42.79 -25.83
C ALA A 472 11.36 -41.42 -25.46
N PHE A 473 12.04 -40.71 -24.55
CA PHE A 473 11.61 -39.37 -24.14
C PHE A 473 12.19 -38.28 -25.04
N THR A 474 11.33 -37.32 -25.37
CA THR A 474 11.71 -36.08 -26.04
C THR A 474 11.57 -34.92 -25.05
N PRO A 475 12.63 -34.11 -24.82
CA PRO A 475 12.52 -32.92 -23.99
C PRO A 475 11.63 -31.85 -24.66
N VAL A 476 10.65 -31.33 -23.93
CA VAL A 476 9.75 -30.26 -24.38
C VAL A 476 9.78 -29.12 -23.38
N GLY A 477 9.86 -27.87 -23.86
CA GLY A 477 9.99 -26.66 -23.06
C GLY A 477 8.72 -25.79 -23.13
N TRP A 478 8.31 -25.28 -21.98
CA TRP A 478 7.16 -24.42 -21.81
C TRP A 478 7.28 -23.44 -20.63
N PRO A 479 7.36 -22.13 -20.87
CA PRO A 479 7.15 -21.13 -19.83
C PRO A 479 5.69 -20.89 -19.46
N ASP A 480 5.51 -20.46 -18.22
CA ASP A 480 4.29 -19.92 -17.65
C ASP A 480 4.64 -18.55 -17.07
N ILE A 481 3.92 -17.52 -17.50
CA ILE A 481 4.20 -16.14 -17.11
C ILE A 481 2.90 -15.38 -16.92
N SER A 482 2.84 -14.55 -15.88
CA SER A 482 1.73 -13.63 -15.63
C SER A 482 2.28 -12.29 -15.18
N ILE A 483 1.69 -11.21 -15.69
CA ILE A 483 2.12 -9.83 -15.44
C ILE A 483 1.02 -9.11 -14.65
N TYR A 484 1.40 -8.42 -13.59
CA TYR A 484 0.50 -7.66 -12.71
C TYR A 484 1.01 -6.22 -12.57
N PRO A 485 0.45 -5.26 -13.33
CA PRO A 485 0.85 -3.86 -13.27
C PRO A 485 0.41 -3.18 -11.95
N GLY A 486 1.38 -2.84 -11.10
CA GLY A 486 1.21 -2.01 -9.91
C GLY A 486 1.21 -0.51 -10.24
N SER A 487 1.32 0.35 -9.22
CA SER A 487 1.37 1.82 -9.44
C SER A 487 2.74 2.29 -9.91
N ASP A 488 3.80 1.85 -9.23
CA ASP A 488 5.19 2.23 -9.53
C ASP A 488 6.07 1.05 -9.96
N VAL A 489 5.49 -0.15 -9.92
CA VAL A 489 6.19 -1.42 -10.10
C VAL A 489 5.31 -2.36 -10.92
N VAL A 490 5.91 -3.16 -11.79
CA VAL A 490 5.26 -4.22 -12.53
C VAL A 490 5.73 -5.54 -11.96
N TYR A 491 4.80 -6.33 -11.43
CA TYR A 491 5.12 -7.65 -10.93
C TYR A 491 4.97 -8.71 -12.01
N VAL A 492 5.84 -9.70 -11.96
CA VAL A 492 5.87 -10.80 -12.92
C VAL A 492 6.04 -12.10 -12.15
N SER A 493 5.07 -13.00 -12.28
CA SER A 493 5.26 -14.41 -11.96
C SER A 493 5.83 -15.09 -13.20
N PHE A 494 6.97 -15.74 -13.07
CA PHE A 494 7.61 -16.45 -14.18
C PHE A 494 8.08 -17.83 -13.74
N ARG A 495 7.71 -18.82 -14.55
CA ARG A 495 8.21 -20.18 -14.48
C ARG A 495 8.65 -20.65 -15.85
N SER A 496 9.85 -21.19 -15.93
CA SER A 496 10.31 -21.92 -17.11
C SER A 496 10.32 -23.40 -16.77
N THR A 497 9.63 -24.22 -17.55
CA THR A 497 9.54 -25.67 -17.33
C THR A 497 10.00 -26.42 -18.57
N THR A 498 10.84 -27.44 -18.39
CA THR A 498 11.17 -28.42 -19.43
C THR A 498 10.87 -29.82 -18.91
N TYR A 499 10.25 -30.68 -19.71
CA TYR A 499 9.81 -32.01 -19.28
C TYR A 499 10.05 -33.08 -20.34
N GLU A 500 10.06 -34.33 -19.89
CA GLU A 500 10.14 -35.52 -20.75
C GLU A 500 8.74 -35.88 -21.29
N SER A 501 8.57 -35.79 -22.61
CA SER A 501 7.35 -36.17 -23.34
C SER A 501 7.53 -37.52 -24.05
N PRO A 502 6.53 -38.42 -24.07
CA PRO A 502 5.22 -38.29 -23.41
C PRO A 502 5.33 -38.35 -21.88
N ILE A 503 4.34 -37.78 -21.19
CA ILE A 503 4.28 -37.80 -19.72
C ILE A 503 3.85 -39.19 -19.26
N ILE A 504 4.75 -39.88 -18.58
CA ILE A 504 4.54 -41.15 -17.91
C ILE A 504 4.67 -40.90 -16.40
N LEU A 505 3.57 -41.05 -15.68
CA LEU A 505 3.55 -40.86 -14.23
C LEU A 505 4.55 -41.81 -13.55
N ASN A 506 5.22 -41.29 -12.53
CA ASN A 506 6.29 -41.91 -11.76
C ASN A 506 7.57 -42.26 -12.55
N ARG A 507 7.70 -41.80 -13.81
CA ARG A 507 8.90 -42.02 -14.65
C ARG A 507 9.42 -40.75 -15.30
N SER A 508 8.55 -40.00 -15.98
CA SER A 508 8.95 -38.76 -16.67
C SER A 508 9.39 -37.70 -15.67
N ARG A 509 10.44 -36.97 -16.02
CA ARG A 509 10.96 -35.87 -15.21
C ARG A 509 10.54 -34.53 -15.78
N ALA A 510 10.38 -33.56 -14.88
CA ALA A 510 10.31 -32.15 -15.21
C ALA A 510 11.40 -31.39 -14.46
N VAL A 511 12.00 -30.42 -15.14
CA VAL A 511 12.93 -29.45 -14.56
C VAL A 511 12.32 -28.07 -14.72
N TYR A 512 12.22 -27.32 -13.64
CA TYR A 512 11.64 -25.98 -13.69
C TYR A 512 12.43 -24.97 -12.86
N SER A 513 12.26 -23.70 -13.19
CA SER A 513 12.77 -22.52 -12.49
C SER A 513 11.59 -21.59 -12.28
N SER A 514 11.28 -21.21 -11.04
CA SER A 514 10.10 -20.40 -10.71
C SER A 514 10.51 -19.20 -9.84
N GLY A 515 9.92 -18.04 -10.08
CA GLY A 515 10.18 -16.84 -9.30
C GLY A 515 9.17 -15.73 -9.50
N ILE A 516 9.14 -14.80 -8.55
CA ILE A 516 8.44 -13.52 -8.66
C ILE A 516 9.48 -12.43 -8.89
N TYR A 517 9.20 -11.52 -9.82
CA TYR A 517 10.04 -10.38 -10.16
C TYR A 517 9.22 -9.09 -10.06
N ALA A 518 9.84 -8.03 -9.58
CA ALA A 518 9.29 -6.68 -9.53
C ALA A 518 10.18 -5.76 -10.35
N LEU A 519 9.63 -5.18 -11.41
CA LEU A 519 10.32 -4.27 -12.31
C LEU A 519 9.81 -2.85 -12.09
N GLY A 520 10.69 -1.87 -11.97
CA GLY A 520 10.28 -0.47 -11.94
C GLY A 520 9.66 -0.04 -13.27
N LEU A 521 8.96 1.09 -13.29
CA LEU A 521 8.42 1.66 -14.54
C LEU A 521 9.51 2.00 -15.58
N ASP A 522 10.78 2.05 -15.18
CA ASP A 522 11.96 2.20 -16.05
C ASP A 522 12.54 0.86 -16.56
N GLY A 523 11.94 -0.27 -16.19
CA GLY A 523 12.34 -1.63 -16.56
C GLY A 523 13.48 -2.21 -15.73
N ARG A 524 13.96 -1.51 -14.70
CA ARG A 524 15.01 -2.04 -13.81
C ARG A 524 14.43 -3.02 -12.81
N LEU A 525 15.17 -4.08 -12.51
CA LEU A 525 14.80 -5.01 -11.43
C LEU A 525 14.88 -4.29 -10.07
N VAL A 526 13.74 -4.28 -9.37
CA VAL A 526 13.61 -3.69 -8.03
C VAL A 526 13.70 -4.78 -6.97
N TRP A 527 13.06 -5.92 -7.21
CA TRP A 527 13.04 -7.06 -6.30
C TRP A 527 12.82 -8.36 -7.06
N GLU A 528 13.36 -9.46 -6.54
CA GLU A 528 13.04 -10.80 -7.01
C GLU A 528 12.99 -11.77 -5.83
N LYS A 529 12.19 -12.83 -5.99
CA LYS A 529 12.21 -13.99 -5.11
C LYS A 529 12.19 -15.26 -5.93
N GLN A 530 13.25 -16.05 -5.77
CA GLN A 530 13.34 -17.39 -6.32
C GLN A 530 12.51 -18.36 -5.48
N LEU A 531 11.78 -19.26 -6.13
CA LEU A 531 10.85 -20.18 -5.50
C LEU A 531 11.27 -21.63 -5.73
N SER A 532 11.14 -22.46 -4.70
CA SER A 532 11.37 -23.91 -4.76
C SER A 532 10.12 -24.70 -5.16
N ALA A 533 8.96 -24.05 -5.19
CA ALA A 533 7.68 -24.61 -5.60
C ALA A 533 7.03 -23.69 -6.64
N PRO A 534 6.21 -24.23 -7.56
CA PRO A 534 5.52 -23.42 -8.57
C PRO A 534 4.51 -22.48 -7.91
N VAL A 535 4.32 -21.30 -8.50
CA VAL A 535 3.23 -20.39 -8.13
C VAL A 535 1.91 -21.01 -8.58
N THR A 536 0.93 -21.07 -7.68
CA THR A 536 -0.39 -21.67 -7.97
C THR A 536 -1.49 -20.64 -8.16
N SER A 537 -1.31 -19.44 -7.57
CA SER A 537 -2.15 -18.27 -7.77
C SER A 537 -1.34 -17.03 -7.43
N ALA A 538 -1.64 -15.90 -8.07
CA ALA A 538 -1.09 -14.60 -7.71
C ALA A 538 -2.10 -13.49 -8.04
N THR A 539 -2.03 -12.40 -7.29
CA THR A 539 -2.81 -11.18 -7.49
C THR A 539 -2.00 -10.00 -6.95
N ALA A 540 -2.26 -8.78 -7.40
CA ALA A 540 -1.56 -7.61 -6.90
C ALA A 540 -2.52 -6.45 -6.65
N ASN A 541 -2.28 -5.69 -5.59
CA ASN A 541 -2.87 -4.38 -5.39
C ASN A 541 -1.76 -3.34 -5.42
N ASN A 542 -1.75 -2.47 -6.43
CA ASN A 542 -0.91 -1.28 -6.57
C ASN A 542 0.57 -1.42 -6.15
N SER A 543 0.88 -1.44 -4.84
CA SER A 543 2.23 -1.59 -4.28
C SER A 543 2.56 -2.98 -3.73
N THR A 544 1.63 -3.93 -3.70
CA THR A 544 1.80 -5.25 -3.06
C THR A 544 1.41 -6.36 -4.02
N ILE A 545 2.25 -7.40 -4.13
CA ILE A 545 1.89 -8.66 -4.78
C ILE A 545 1.63 -9.73 -3.72
N TYR A 546 0.54 -10.46 -3.91
CA TYR A 546 0.19 -11.66 -3.16
C TYR A 546 0.31 -12.88 -4.06
N TYR A 547 0.93 -13.95 -3.57
CA TYR A 547 1.09 -15.17 -4.36
C TYR A 547 1.19 -16.40 -3.46
N SER A 548 0.75 -17.54 -3.98
CA SER A 548 0.76 -18.83 -3.30
C SER A 548 1.58 -19.84 -4.07
N THR A 549 2.13 -20.83 -3.38
CA THR A 549 2.96 -21.88 -3.99
C THR A 549 2.39 -23.28 -3.75
N GLY A 550 2.81 -24.25 -4.58
CA GLY A 550 2.31 -25.63 -4.54
C GLY A 550 2.61 -26.40 -3.25
N ASP A 551 3.49 -25.88 -2.38
CA ASP A 551 3.73 -26.37 -1.04
C ASP A 551 2.79 -25.77 0.03
N GLY A 552 1.76 -25.01 -0.38
CA GLY A 552 0.73 -24.46 0.48
C GLY A 552 1.11 -23.15 1.19
N LYS A 553 2.25 -22.54 0.84
CA LYS A 553 2.65 -21.24 1.37
C LYS A 553 1.95 -20.11 0.63
N ILE A 554 1.66 -19.03 1.35
CA ILE A 554 1.08 -17.79 0.84
C ILE A 554 2.01 -16.65 1.26
N PHE A 555 2.21 -15.69 0.37
CA PHE A 555 3.10 -14.56 0.58
C PHE A 555 2.39 -13.27 0.22
N GLY A 556 2.68 -12.20 0.96
CA GLY A 556 2.42 -10.82 0.56
C GLY A 556 3.75 -10.07 0.54
N THR A 557 4.05 -9.35 -0.54
CA THR A 557 5.27 -8.54 -0.67
C THR A 557 4.93 -7.16 -1.20
N SER A 558 5.16 -6.14 -0.39
CA SER A 558 5.00 -4.74 -0.74
C SER A 558 6.34 -4.14 -1.17
N VAL A 559 6.32 -3.46 -2.32
CA VAL A 559 7.45 -2.66 -2.81
C VAL A 559 7.03 -1.19 -2.70
N ASN A 560 7.48 -0.55 -1.62
CA ASN A 560 7.17 0.85 -1.38
C ASN A 560 8.29 1.72 -1.97
N GLY A 561 7.92 2.61 -2.90
CA GLY A 561 8.77 3.72 -3.31
C GLY A 561 9.17 4.53 -2.08
N VAL A 562 10.44 4.88 -1.94
CA VAL A 562 10.95 5.57 -0.75
C VAL A 562 10.10 6.81 -0.49
N VAL A 563 9.46 6.84 0.68
CA VAL A 563 8.64 7.97 1.15
C VAL A 563 9.50 9.23 1.11
N VAL A 564 9.24 10.09 0.11
CA VAL A 564 9.88 11.38 -0.12
C VAL A 564 9.94 12.23 1.17
N GLY A 565 9.03 11.97 2.11
CA GLY A 565 8.95 12.60 3.44
C GLY A 565 10.21 12.51 4.31
N ILE A 566 10.93 11.38 4.34
CA ILE A 566 12.13 11.25 5.22
C ILE A 566 13.32 12.05 4.63
N ALA A 567 13.47 12.01 3.29
CA ALA A 567 14.45 12.81 2.58
C ALA A 567 14.13 14.31 2.70
N LEU A 568 12.85 14.70 2.59
CA LEU A 568 12.39 16.08 2.83
C LEU A 568 12.72 16.54 4.26
N LEU A 569 12.41 15.74 5.28
CA LEU A 569 12.70 16.08 6.68
C LEU A 569 14.21 16.20 6.94
N SER A 570 15.01 15.32 6.36
CA SER A 570 16.48 15.36 6.48
C SER A 570 17.07 16.59 5.79
N SER A 571 16.54 16.94 4.61
CA SER A 571 16.93 18.13 3.84
C SER A 571 16.52 19.41 4.57
N LEU A 572 15.30 19.44 5.14
CA LEU A 572 14.81 20.54 5.97
C LEU A 572 15.69 20.69 7.22
N ALA A 573 16.04 19.58 7.88
CA ALA A 573 16.89 19.59 9.06
C ALA A 573 18.30 20.12 8.74
N ILE A 574 18.89 19.73 7.61
CA ILE A 574 20.19 20.27 7.15
C ILE A 574 20.06 21.76 6.82
N PHE A 575 18.97 22.18 6.16
CA PHE A 575 18.69 23.59 5.85
C PHE A 575 18.55 24.43 7.13
N PHE A 576 17.74 23.98 8.10
CA PHE A 576 17.59 24.62 9.40
C PHE A 576 18.92 24.65 10.18
N LYS A 577 19.69 23.57 10.18
CA LYS A 577 20.98 23.49 10.87
C LYS A 577 22.01 24.45 10.26
N PHE A 578 22.04 24.62 8.94
CA PHE A 578 22.97 25.55 8.28
C PHE A 578 22.55 27.02 8.44
N PHE A 579 21.27 27.34 8.27
CA PHE A 579 20.80 28.73 8.27
C PHE A 579 20.53 29.28 9.67
N VAL A 580 19.96 28.49 10.59
CA VAL A 580 19.67 28.96 11.96
C VAL A 580 20.94 29.05 12.79
N PHE A 581 21.83 28.04 12.78
CA PHE A 581 23.12 28.16 13.48
C PHE A 581 24.06 29.17 12.80
N GLY A 582 24.01 29.31 11.47
CA GLY A 582 24.80 30.29 10.72
C GLY A 582 24.40 31.75 10.99
N THR A 583 23.11 32.04 11.18
CA THR A 583 22.64 33.38 11.59
C THR A 583 22.91 33.67 13.07
N VAL A 584 22.74 32.68 13.95
CA VAL A 584 23.03 32.82 15.39
C VAL A 584 24.53 33.03 15.64
N SER A 585 25.42 32.36 14.89
CA SER A 585 26.88 32.56 14.99
C SER A 585 27.31 33.97 14.58
N ARG A 586 26.75 34.52 13.49
CA ARG A 586 27.05 35.91 13.06
C ARG A 586 26.43 36.98 13.97
N ALA A 587 25.35 36.66 14.68
CA ALA A 587 24.79 37.52 15.72
C ALA A 587 25.68 37.55 16.99
N ARG A 588 26.30 36.42 17.33
CA ARG A 588 27.19 36.27 18.49
C ARG A 588 28.47 37.12 18.39
N ASP A 589 29.06 37.20 17.20
CA ASP A 589 30.29 37.96 16.93
C ASP A 589 30.07 39.51 16.97
N ARG A 590 28.83 39.97 16.73
CA ARG A 590 28.45 41.39 16.89
C ARG A 590 28.11 41.78 18.33
N LEU A 591 27.77 40.81 19.18
CA LEU A 591 27.34 41.07 20.56
C LEU A 591 28.51 41.34 21.51
N ASP A 592 29.75 40.92 21.21
CA ASP A 592 30.92 41.05 22.11
C ASP A 592 31.57 42.45 22.18
N LYS A 593 31.04 43.44 21.44
CA LYS A 593 31.51 44.84 21.47
C LYS A 593 30.59 45.78 22.26
N ASN A 594 30.16 45.40 23.46
CA ASN A 594 29.42 46.30 24.33
C ASN A 594 30.17 46.52 25.65
N ASP A 595 30.86 47.66 25.76
CA ASP A 595 31.71 48.03 26.89
C ASP A 595 30.96 47.96 28.24
N ASN A 596 29.69 48.38 28.28
CA ASN A 596 28.87 48.34 29.50
C ASN A 596 28.62 46.90 29.98
N ARG A 597 28.47 45.92 29.07
CA ARG A 597 28.25 44.51 29.46
C ARG A 597 29.51 43.91 30.06
N ASN A 598 30.66 44.21 29.50
CA ASN A 598 31.95 43.75 30.04
C ASN A 598 32.22 44.41 31.40
N MET A 599 31.89 45.69 31.56
CA MET A 599 31.97 46.37 32.85
C MET A 599 31.05 45.74 33.90
N VAL A 600 29.79 45.40 33.55
CA VAL A 600 28.86 44.72 34.47
C VAL A 600 29.39 43.34 34.87
N LEU A 601 29.93 42.57 33.92
CA LEU A 601 30.53 41.26 34.23
C LEU A 601 31.74 41.40 35.17
N SER A 602 32.64 42.34 34.91
CA SER A 602 33.80 42.62 35.77
C SER A 602 33.39 43.11 37.16
N TYR A 603 32.35 43.94 37.25
CA TYR A 603 31.83 44.41 38.54
C TYR A 603 31.24 43.26 39.38
N ILE A 604 30.51 42.32 38.77
CA ILE A 604 30.00 41.11 39.44
C ILE A 604 31.16 40.20 39.88
N ALA A 605 32.22 40.10 39.08
CA ALA A 605 33.42 39.34 39.44
C ALA A 605 34.12 39.90 40.68
N GLY A 606 34.20 41.24 40.80
CA GLY A 606 34.76 41.91 41.99
C GLY A 606 33.82 41.93 43.20
N ASN A 607 32.51 41.91 42.96
CA ASN A 607 31.48 42.05 44.00
C ASN A 607 30.47 40.89 43.93
N PRO A 608 30.83 39.67 44.36
CA PRO A 608 29.90 38.53 44.32
C PRO A 608 28.67 38.78 45.21
N GLY A 609 27.50 38.38 44.71
CA GLY A 609 26.25 38.48 45.44
C GLY A 609 25.60 39.87 45.42
N VAL A 610 25.99 40.76 44.51
CA VAL A 610 25.32 42.06 44.30
C VAL A 610 23.94 41.90 43.65
N THR A 611 23.06 42.88 43.87
CA THR A 611 21.76 42.96 43.19
C THR A 611 21.83 43.85 41.95
N ALA A 612 20.83 43.76 41.07
CA ALA A 612 20.71 44.66 39.91
C ALA A 612 20.63 46.15 40.32
N VAL A 613 20.11 46.44 41.52
CA VAL A 613 20.02 47.82 42.05
C VAL A 613 21.39 48.30 42.54
N ASP A 614 22.17 47.44 43.19
CA ASP A 614 23.53 47.78 43.63
C ASP A 614 24.43 48.09 42.42
N ILE A 615 24.37 47.23 41.39
CA ILE A 615 25.12 47.43 40.13
C ILE A 615 24.70 48.74 39.45
N ALA A 616 23.39 49.01 39.35
CA ALA A 616 22.88 50.23 38.73
C ALA A 616 23.33 51.50 39.48
N ARG A 617 23.30 51.48 40.81
CA ARG A 617 23.73 52.59 41.65
C ARG A 617 25.22 52.84 41.52
N ASP A 618 26.05 51.80 41.72
CA ASP A 618 27.50 51.95 41.81
C ASP A 618 28.15 52.22 40.45
N MET A 619 27.52 51.78 39.36
CA MET A 619 27.97 52.03 37.99
C MET A 619 27.27 53.24 37.33
N SER A 620 26.37 53.94 38.03
CA SER A 620 25.57 55.05 37.49
C SER A 620 24.82 54.70 36.19
N LEU A 621 24.26 53.48 36.13
CA LEU A 621 23.51 52.97 34.98
C LEU A 621 22.01 52.90 35.28
N ASN A 622 21.17 53.00 34.26
CA ASN A 622 19.73 52.74 34.41
C ASN A 622 19.50 51.26 34.77
N VAL A 623 18.64 51.00 35.77
CA VAL A 623 18.35 49.63 36.26
C VAL A 623 17.81 48.72 35.14
N GLY A 624 17.03 49.25 34.19
CA GLY A 624 16.56 48.51 33.02
C GLY A 624 17.70 48.09 32.09
N THR A 625 18.69 48.97 31.88
CA THR A 625 19.90 48.66 31.11
C THR A 625 20.74 47.58 31.79
N VAL A 626 20.90 47.66 33.12
CA VAL A 626 21.58 46.63 33.91
C VAL A 626 20.85 45.29 33.81
N ARG A 627 19.52 45.26 33.97
CA ARG A 627 18.72 44.04 33.80
C ARG A 627 18.85 43.42 32.41
N TYR A 628 18.89 44.24 31.36
CA TYR A 628 19.15 43.76 30.01
C TYR A 628 20.53 43.09 29.91
N HIS A 629 21.58 43.72 30.43
CA HIS A 629 22.92 43.12 30.42
C HIS A 629 23.01 41.85 31.27
N LEU A 630 22.38 41.82 32.43
CA LEU A 630 22.29 40.65 33.30
C LEU A 630 21.58 39.49 32.58
N LEU A 631 20.44 39.75 31.93
CA LEU A 631 19.72 38.75 31.12
C LEU A 631 20.64 38.14 30.05
N ILE A 632 21.34 38.97 29.28
CA ILE A 632 22.26 38.50 28.25
C ILE A 632 23.43 37.70 28.86
N LEU A 633 23.98 38.13 29.99
CA LEU A 633 25.07 37.42 30.67
C LEU A 633 24.61 36.08 31.28
N THR A 634 23.38 36.00 31.80
CA THR A 634 22.76 34.76 32.30
C THR A 634 22.52 33.78 31.16
N ILE A 635 21.94 34.22 30.03
CA ILE A 635 21.71 33.39 28.83
C ILE A 635 23.03 32.86 28.25
N ASN A 636 24.09 33.66 28.28
CA ASN A 636 25.42 33.25 27.81
C ASN A 636 26.24 32.49 28.87
N HIS A 637 25.63 32.09 29.98
CA HIS A 637 26.26 31.34 31.07
C HIS A 637 27.53 32.00 31.64
N LYS A 638 27.61 33.33 31.62
CA LYS A 638 28.75 34.08 32.21
C LYS A 638 28.51 34.41 33.69
N ILE A 639 27.26 34.53 34.10
CA ILE A 639 26.83 34.72 35.49
C ILE A 639 25.74 33.71 35.85
N VAL A 640 25.53 33.51 37.14
CA VAL A 640 24.45 32.69 37.70
C VAL A 640 23.65 33.50 38.71
N GLU A 641 22.35 33.29 38.70
CA GLU A 641 21.40 33.96 39.59
C GLU A 641 21.15 33.12 40.84
N HIS A 642 21.11 33.75 42.01
CA HIS A 642 20.73 33.14 43.27
C HIS A 642 19.67 34.01 43.94
N LYS A 643 18.49 33.45 44.19
CA LYS A 643 17.40 34.13 44.87
C LYS A 643 17.52 33.87 46.37
N ASP A 644 17.88 34.89 47.13
CA ASP A 644 17.62 34.91 48.57
C ASP A 644 16.17 35.42 48.80
N ASP A 645 15.52 35.07 49.91
CA ASP A 645 14.06 35.28 50.12
C ASP A 645 13.54 36.70 49.80
N LYS A 646 14.42 37.71 49.76
CA LYS A 646 14.10 39.12 49.49
C LYS A 646 14.77 39.69 48.22
N TYR A 647 15.92 39.16 47.78
CA TYR A 647 16.73 39.73 46.71
C TYR A 647 17.21 38.68 45.70
N LEU A 648 17.24 39.07 44.42
CA LEU A 648 17.93 38.31 43.37
C LEU A 648 19.37 38.80 43.25
N ARG A 649 20.33 37.91 43.50
CA ARG A 649 21.76 38.21 43.57
C ARG A 649 22.52 37.49 42.46
N TYR A 650 23.59 38.12 41.98
CA TYR A 650 24.36 37.64 40.83
C TYR A 650 25.78 37.24 41.23
N PHE A 651 26.26 36.14 40.65
CA PHE A 651 27.59 35.58 40.85
C PHE A 651 28.21 35.21 39.51
N THR A 652 29.53 35.20 39.38
CA THR A 652 30.18 34.71 38.15
C THR A 652 30.02 33.20 38.01
N ASN A 653 29.76 32.74 36.79
CA ASN A 653 29.58 31.33 36.47
C ASN A 653 30.94 30.68 36.09
N SER A 654 31.92 30.77 36.99
CA SER A 654 33.30 30.31 36.80
C SER A 654 33.68 29.13 37.70
N ASN A 655 32.71 28.37 38.21
CA ASN A 655 32.87 27.36 39.28
C ASN A 655 33.51 27.92 40.58
N SER A 656 33.56 29.24 40.74
CA SER A 656 34.24 29.89 41.87
C SER A 656 33.38 29.99 43.14
N TYR A 657 32.09 29.65 43.05
CA TYR A 657 31.15 29.71 44.18
C TYR A 657 30.21 28.50 44.15
N SER A 658 30.25 27.68 45.20
CA SER A 658 29.29 26.57 45.38
C SER A 658 27.88 27.09 45.68
N MET A 659 26.88 26.21 45.74
CA MET A 659 25.52 26.63 46.13
C MET A 659 25.50 27.12 47.59
N GLU A 660 26.26 26.45 48.44
CA GLU A 660 26.46 26.70 49.86
C GLU A 660 27.16 28.04 50.09
N GLU A 661 28.25 28.30 49.35
CA GLU A 661 28.98 29.57 49.43
C GLU A 661 28.10 30.74 49.00
N ARG A 662 27.31 30.59 47.93
CA ARG A 662 26.38 31.65 47.47
C ARG A 662 25.33 31.98 48.52
N ALA A 663 24.81 30.98 49.25
CA ALA A 663 23.84 31.20 50.31
C ALA A 663 24.45 32.01 51.47
N VAL A 664 25.66 31.65 51.91
CA VAL A 664 26.37 32.37 52.99
C VAL A 664 26.74 33.79 52.57
N VAL A 665 27.30 33.98 51.36
CA VAL A 665 27.66 35.30 50.83
C VAL A 665 26.42 36.20 50.73
N SER A 666 25.28 35.64 50.29
CA SER A 666 24.02 36.39 50.17
C SER A 666 23.50 36.86 51.53
N LEU A 667 23.65 36.04 52.57
CA LEU A 667 23.32 36.42 53.95
C LEU A 667 24.26 37.52 54.46
N MET A 668 25.57 37.38 54.25
CA MET A 668 26.57 38.37 54.68
C MET A 668 26.49 39.71 53.94
N LYS A 669 25.80 39.80 52.81
CA LYS A 669 25.49 41.11 52.19
C LYS A 669 24.40 41.88 52.93
N ARG A 670 23.74 41.30 53.93
CA ARG A 670 22.78 41.97 54.81
C ARG A 670 23.51 42.41 56.08
N GLU A 671 23.62 43.72 56.32
CA GLU A 671 24.39 44.29 57.44
C GLU A 671 24.11 43.61 58.80
N PRO A 672 22.86 43.31 59.20
CA PRO A 672 22.62 42.67 60.50
C PRO A 672 23.16 41.24 60.57
N MET A 673 23.08 40.49 59.46
CA MET A 673 23.58 39.10 59.40
C MET A 673 25.10 39.05 59.36
N TRP A 674 25.73 39.99 58.64
CA TRP A 674 27.17 40.14 58.64
C TRP A 674 27.70 40.40 60.04
N ARG A 675 27.12 41.36 60.77
CA ARG A 675 27.55 41.69 62.14
C ARG A 675 27.46 40.50 63.08
N VAL A 676 26.37 39.74 63.00
CA VAL A 676 26.19 38.56 63.85
C VAL A 676 27.15 37.43 63.46
N LEU A 677 27.31 37.13 62.16
CA LEU A 677 28.26 36.11 61.70
C LEU A 677 29.72 36.49 62.02
N ASN A 678 30.09 37.77 61.86
CA ASN A 678 31.40 38.29 62.23
C ASN A 678 31.67 38.08 63.74
N THR A 679 30.69 38.47 64.56
CA THR A 679 30.77 38.31 66.02
C THR A 679 30.91 36.84 66.44
N LEU A 680 30.17 35.94 65.79
CA LEU A 680 30.25 34.50 66.07
C LEU A 680 31.52 33.83 65.51
N ALA A 681 32.12 34.40 64.45
CA ALA A 681 33.40 33.94 63.91
C ALA A 681 34.55 34.30 64.86
N GLU A 682 34.53 35.49 65.44
CA GLU A 682 35.52 35.98 66.41
C GLU A 682 35.34 35.34 67.80
N LYS A 683 34.09 35.25 68.27
CA LYS A 683 33.72 34.76 69.59
C LYS A 683 32.63 33.66 69.45
N PRO A 684 33.02 32.40 69.18
CA PRO A 684 32.05 31.31 69.10
C PRO A 684 31.49 30.99 70.50
N GLY A 685 30.22 30.58 70.55
CA GLY A 685 29.56 30.15 71.78
C GLY A 685 28.79 31.23 72.53
N LEU A 686 28.51 32.39 71.90
CA LEU A 686 27.72 33.46 72.53
C LEU A 686 26.23 33.12 72.55
N SER A 687 25.55 33.53 73.62
CA SER A 687 24.09 33.48 73.77
C SER A 687 23.40 34.69 73.10
N ASN A 688 22.08 34.62 72.91
CA ASN A 688 21.29 35.76 72.38
C ASN A 688 21.48 37.04 73.20
N VAL A 689 21.63 36.92 74.53
CA VAL A 689 21.85 38.06 75.42
C VAL A 689 23.23 38.67 75.19
N GLU A 690 24.26 37.83 75.06
CA GLU A 690 25.64 38.29 74.80
C GLU A 690 25.79 38.90 73.40
N ILE A 691 25.20 38.28 72.37
CA ILE A 691 25.14 38.84 71.01
C ILE A 691 24.43 40.20 71.01
N SER A 692 23.33 40.33 71.75
CA SER A 692 22.58 41.58 71.84
C SER A 692 23.41 42.71 72.46
N ARG A 693 24.22 42.41 73.48
CA ARG A 693 25.14 43.37 74.11
C ARG A 693 26.29 43.73 73.17
N GLU A 694 26.93 42.74 72.57
CA GLU A 694 28.10 42.93 71.69
C GLU A 694 27.74 43.80 70.46
N LEU A 695 26.55 43.59 69.90
CA LEU A 695 26.08 44.31 68.72
C LEU A 695 25.24 45.54 69.04
N ASN A 696 24.99 45.84 70.33
CA ASN A 696 24.10 46.91 70.76
C ASN A 696 22.72 46.86 70.05
N ILE A 697 22.11 45.68 70.00
CA ILE A 697 20.77 45.43 69.44
C ILE A 697 19.85 44.85 70.52
N SER A 698 18.54 44.86 70.28
CA SER A 698 17.62 44.21 71.24
C SER A 698 17.80 42.68 71.24
N THR A 699 17.56 42.04 72.39
CA THR A 699 17.62 40.57 72.52
C THR A 699 16.62 39.88 71.57
N GLY A 700 15.49 40.54 71.25
CA GLY A 700 14.54 40.08 70.23
C GLY A 700 15.10 40.12 68.81
N ALA A 701 15.87 41.16 68.45
CA ALA A 701 16.56 41.24 67.16
C ALA A 701 17.67 40.18 67.03
N ALA A 702 18.46 39.99 68.08
CA ALA A 702 19.48 38.92 68.14
C ALA A 702 18.83 37.53 67.97
N SER A 703 17.74 37.25 68.69
CA SER A 703 16.99 35.99 68.56
C SER A 703 16.44 35.80 67.15
N ARG A 704 15.89 36.85 66.51
CA ARG A 704 15.41 36.80 65.13
C ARG A 704 16.53 36.46 64.15
N HIS A 705 17.69 37.11 64.25
CA HIS A 705 18.83 36.83 63.39
C HIS A 705 19.38 35.41 63.59
N MET A 706 19.43 34.93 64.84
CA MET A 706 19.82 33.55 65.15
C MET A 706 18.84 32.51 64.61
N ASN A 707 17.53 32.75 64.71
CA ASN A 707 16.53 31.85 64.16
C ASN A 707 16.62 31.80 62.63
N GLU A 708 16.87 32.93 61.96
CA GLU A 708 17.08 32.95 60.51
C GLU A 708 18.33 32.16 60.12
N LEU A 709 19.46 32.37 60.80
CA LEU A 709 20.71 31.64 60.55
C LEU A 709 20.60 30.13 60.85
N LEU A 710 19.84 29.75 61.89
CA LEU A 710 19.52 28.35 62.18
C LEU A 710 18.66 27.73 61.08
N SER A 711 17.63 28.45 60.60
CA SER A 711 16.73 27.97 59.55
C SER A 711 17.45 27.76 58.21
N LYS A 712 18.48 28.57 57.94
CA LYS A 712 19.37 28.43 56.78
C LYS A 712 20.52 27.44 57.01
N GLY A 713 20.58 26.81 58.19
CA GLY A 713 21.55 25.78 58.53
C GLY A 713 22.97 26.28 58.78
N VAL A 714 23.22 27.59 58.82
CA VAL A 714 24.55 28.20 58.87
C VAL A 714 25.18 28.12 60.27
N VAL A 715 24.36 28.18 61.32
CA VAL A 715 24.80 28.10 62.72
C VAL A 715 24.19 26.89 63.43
N THR A 716 24.79 26.50 64.55
CA THR A 716 24.28 25.50 65.49
C THR A 716 24.04 26.13 66.85
N LYS A 717 23.17 25.50 67.66
CA LYS A 717 22.91 25.89 69.04
C LYS A 717 23.18 24.75 69.99
N VAL A 718 23.85 25.02 71.10
CA VAL A 718 24.16 24.05 72.17
C VAL A 718 23.56 24.54 73.48
N PRO A 719 22.87 23.70 74.28
CA PRO A 719 22.35 24.09 75.58
C PRO A 719 23.47 24.48 76.54
N GLN A 720 23.27 25.55 77.31
CA GLN A 720 24.18 26.01 78.35
C GLN A 720 23.42 26.10 79.68
N ALA A 721 24.01 25.55 80.76
CA ALA A 721 23.32 25.27 82.02
C ALA A 721 22.65 26.49 82.69
N ASP A 722 23.16 27.71 82.46
CA ASP A 722 22.74 28.94 83.14
C ASP A 722 22.37 30.10 82.18
N ARG A 723 22.56 29.96 80.85
CA ARG A 723 22.47 31.06 79.86
C ARG A 723 21.64 30.77 78.61
N GLY A 724 20.88 29.68 78.63
CA GLY A 724 20.02 29.28 77.50
C GLY A 724 20.80 28.48 76.45
N TYR A 725 20.97 29.03 75.25
CA TYR A 725 21.70 28.37 74.16
C TYR A 725 22.89 29.22 73.68
N ALA A 726 24.02 28.57 73.51
CA ALA A 726 25.23 29.12 72.89
C ALA A 726 25.24 28.82 71.40
N TYR A 727 25.60 29.79 70.56
CA TYR A 727 25.60 29.66 69.11
C TYR A 727 27.02 29.61 68.54
N SER A 728 27.22 28.79 67.51
CA SER A 728 28.47 28.72 66.75
C SER A 728 28.18 28.51 65.27
N ILE A 729 29.05 29.04 64.40
CA ILE A 729 28.99 28.78 62.96
C ILE A 729 29.38 27.31 62.74
N LYS A 730 28.65 26.57 61.90
CA LYS A 730 29.06 25.20 61.56
C LYS A 730 30.41 25.22 60.84
N GLU A 731 31.22 24.20 61.09
CA GLU A 731 32.59 24.12 60.56
C GLU A 731 32.62 24.21 59.02
N GLU A 732 31.67 23.58 58.34
CA GLU A 732 31.52 23.60 56.88
C GLU A 732 31.28 25.01 56.28
N TYR A 733 30.75 25.96 57.06
CA TYR A 733 30.52 27.34 56.63
C TYR A 733 31.55 28.33 57.13
N ARG A 734 32.39 27.94 58.10
CA ARG A 734 33.35 28.83 58.75
C ARG A 734 34.37 29.43 57.78
N HIS A 735 34.85 28.62 56.84
CA HIS A 735 35.79 29.09 55.81
C HIS A 735 35.16 30.14 54.89
N TYR A 736 33.88 29.98 54.52
CA TYR A 736 33.17 30.96 53.67
C TYR A 736 32.93 32.29 54.38
N VAL A 737 32.58 32.24 55.68
CA VAL A 737 32.40 33.46 56.48
C VAL A 737 33.72 34.22 56.62
N THR A 738 34.81 33.51 56.94
CA THR A 738 36.14 34.11 57.11
C THR A 738 36.63 34.72 55.78
N LYS A 739 36.53 33.98 54.67
CA LYS A 739 36.89 34.45 53.32
C LYS A 739 36.12 35.71 52.90
N MET A 740 34.89 35.88 53.39
CA MET A 740 34.08 37.07 53.12
C MET A 740 34.39 38.24 54.05
N MET A 741 34.82 37.99 55.29
CA MET A 741 35.32 39.03 56.20
C MET A 741 36.55 39.72 55.60
N ASP A 742 37.44 38.98 54.94
CA ASP A 742 38.63 39.55 54.27
C ASP A 742 38.31 40.42 53.04
N ARG A 743 37.05 40.44 52.58
CA ARG A 743 36.60 41.09 51.32
C ARG A 743 35.65 42.27 51.53
N LEU A 744 35.14 42.47 52.74
CA LEU A 744 34.24 43.55 53.14
C LEU A 744 35.00 44.57 53.95
#